data_AF-A0A517PZ74-F1
#
_entry.id   AF-A0A517PZ74-F1
#
_cell.length_a   1.000
_cell.length_b   1.000
_cell.length_c   1.000
_cell.angle_alpha   90.00
_cell.angle_beta   90.00
_cell.angle_gamma   90.00
#
_symmetry.space_group_name_H-M   'P 1'
#
loop_
_entity.id
_entity.type
_entity.pdbx_description
1 polymer ?
#
loop_
_entity_poly.entity_id
_entity_poly.type
_entity_poly.pdbx_seq_one_letter_code
_entity_poly.pdbx_strand_id
1 'polypeptide(L)'
;MRTHHKLLKACLRQHGSVHQHCHDRSKCAPRSGVSLILVMFALSMSLVLTYSFIQTQSVQTQISANGSRRDLARNAARAGISDALNRLNSLDWQGVSDQYERPFQADADGDCRYAVSFAAVGNSLSSVLELNVSSRGTWTSAADSNMKSEHEITARVRLVPRIQGRTILPGDSAVASDQINNDGDFDRVTDYVLFAEQGYTSLNFDPATRFDGNIWIYDQYNMFNDPAWSSSVRDTYLEDVGNRFVAFPEGATSLSDARISAPHPIAGNVTFYNYPNYAVRDDLSDLKVSWSTTGERLTIPSTDYAAFSSYRLYEGGPLYQAERLGSTLYNRTLKPTADNPLGIYYRSGNLSVYDSVTIQGTLVCTGKIYFYGKQIHLTAFNWKDDSGDAIVTDSQLWPQLPSMVASNIEFERETQTTVEGAIVCQGNVKGGGCSLSYPSALNISLSGTATAVPQGQPYSTIQLQEYKILSSLTSNGDYAIWLETTGTGNTGTTGSWYPIVAFDHGQQQLTVRGEIEQSTPTSYRIERHKRNLIQIRGPVCAETFDFNRINEWVLYSSLWNDRKSNWNYTNYLRSILGMSDIGFSEWLEYPGNFAGWDSYYQTYGISLEPTLQIQNLVEREYRWEPPLFQPYDGGDANPELAGYRWSLIEWNETN
;
A
#
# COMPACT_ATOMS: atom_id res chain seq x y z
N MET A 1 -52.48 13.50 -17.26
CA MET A 1 -53.83 12.88 -17.19
C MET A 1 -54.87 13.94 -17.50
N ARG A 2 -55.75 13.63 -18.47
CA ARG A 2 -57.00 14.32 -18.90
C ARG A 2 -57.90 14.71 -17.69
N THR A 3 -58.83 15.69 -17.70
CA THR A 3 -59.86 16.13 -18.70
C THR A 3 -60.58 17.39 -18.13
N HIS A 4 -60.86 18.48 -18.89
CA HIS A 4 -62.15 18.90 -19.52
C HIS A 4 -63.37 19.11 -18.56
N HIS A 5 -64.30 20.09 -18.66
CA HIS A 5 -64.90 20.76 -19.84
C HIS A 5 -65.89 21.94 -19.47
N LYS A 6 -66.01 22.94 -20.38
CA LYS A 6 -67.20 23.65 -20.97
C LYS A 6 -68.23 24.44 -20.12
N LEU A 7 -68.42 25.76 -20.38
CA LEU A 7 -69.37 26.49 -21.31
C LEU A 7 -70.75 26.74 -20.63
N LEU A 8 -71.48 27.87 -20.76
CA LEU A 8 -71.91 28.62 -21.96
C LEU A 8 -72.58 29.98 -21.59
N LYS A 9 -72.60 30.93 -22.55
CA LYS A 9 -73.31 32.23 -22.56
C LYS A 9 -74.81 32.12 -22.93
N ALA A 10 -75.63 33.08 -22.48
CA ALA A 10 -76.65 33.87 -23.25
C ALA A 10 -77.50 34.68 -22.24
N CYS A 11 -77.51 36.02 -22.19
CA CYS A 11 -78.01 37.06 -23.10
C CYS A 11 -79.55 37.20 -23.17
N LEU A 12 -80.11 38.25 -22.53
CA LEU A 12 -81.28 39.04 -23.00
C LEU A 12 -81.53 40.26 -22.09
N ARG A 13 -81.79 41.42 -22.73
CA ARG A 13 -82.32 42.68 -22.16
C ARG A 13 -83.85 42.61 -22.04
N GLN A 14 -84.46 43.20 -21.01
CA GLN A 14 -85.45 44.30 -21.16
C GLN A 14 -85.97 44.89 -19.85
N HIS A 15 -86.23 46.20 -19.96
CA HIS A 15 -86.86 47.21 -19.09
C HIS A 15 -87.97 46.84 -18.10
N GLY A 16 -88.06 47.62 -17.02
CA GLY A 16 -89.29 47.80 -16.23
C GLY A 16 -89.19 48.93 -15.21
N SER A 17 -90.11 49.88 -15.30
CA SER A 17 -90.22 51.16 -14.58
C SER A 17 -90.82 51.03 -13.17
N VAL A 18 -90.43 51.97 -12.30
CA VAL A 18 -91.18 52.66 -11.21
C VAL A 18 -92.63 52.23 -10.97
N HIS A 19 -92.97 51.95 -9.70
CA HIS A 19 -94.25 52.36 -9.08
C HIS A 19 -94.19 52.45 -7.54
N GLN A 20 -94.43 53.66 -7.03
CA GLN A 20 -95.00 54.01 -5.71
C GLN A 20 -96.44 53.43 -5.59
N HIS A 21 -97.16 53.25 -4.47
CA HIS A 21 -97.23 53.83 -3.12
C HIS A 21 -98.25 52.98 -2.29
N CYS A 22 -98.20 53.03 -0.94
CA CYS A 22 -99.33 53.14 0.04
C CYS A 22 -98.89 52.60 1.42
N HIS A 23 -98.75 53.46 2.45
CA HIS A 23 -99.73 53.77 3.52
C HIS A 23 -100.09 52.53 4.38
N ASP A 24 -100.05 52.51 5.72
CA ASP A 24 -100.23 53.59 6.68
C ASP A 24 -99.77 53.19 8.12
N ARG A 25 -99.36 54.19 8.92
CA ARG A 25 -99.40 54.31 10.39
C ARG A 25 -98.94 53.15 11.30
N SER A 26 -97.91 53.41 12.12
CA SER A 26 -98.04 53.33 13.60
C SER A 26 -96.80 53.82 14.37
N LYS A 27 -97.02 54.94 15.08
CA LYS A 27 -96.59 55.34 16.44
C LYS A 27 -95.14 55.13 16.94
N CYS A 28 -94.63 56.24 17.50
CA CYS A 28 -93.40 56.45 18.27
C CYS A 28 -93.04 55.39 19.31
N ALA A 29 -91.72 55.14 19.44
CA ALA A 29 -91.00 54.99 20.71
C ALA A 29 -89.50 55.35 20.51
N PRO A 30 -88.76 55.76 21.57
CA PRO A 30 -87.71 56.77 21.49
C PRO A 30 -86.32 56.21 21.16
N ARG A 31 -85.49 56.99 20.43
CA ARG A 31 -84.08 56.69 20.14
C ARG A 31 -83.15 57.66 20.88
N SER A 32 -82.78 57.34 22.12
CA SER A 32 -81.66 58.00 22.83
C SER A 32 -80.60 57.04 23.39
N GLY A 33 -80.66 55.74 23.03
CA GLY A 33 -79.58 54.77 23.32
C GLY A 33 -78.69 54.43 22.12
N VAL A 34 -79.17 54.63 20.88
CA VAL A 34 -78.49 54.18 19.66
C VAL A 34 -77.26 55.03 19.31
N SER A 35 -77.27 56.33 19.61
CA SER A 35 -76.13 57.22 19.34
C SER A 35 -74.95 56.96 20.27
N LEU A 36 -75.19 56.63 21.55
CA LEU A 36 -74.13 56.29 22.50
C LEU A 36 -73.53 54.90 22.24
N ILE A 37 -74.35 53.93 21.81
CA ILE A 37 -73.88 52.62 21.34
C ILE A 37 -73.05 52.78 20.06
N LEU A 38 -73.46 53.62 19.10
CA LEU A 38 -72.68 53.89 17.88
C LEU A 38 -71.32 54.54 18.17
N VAL A 39 -71.26 55.49 19.11
CA VAL A 39 -70.01 56.16 19.51
C VAL A 39 -69.09 55.20 20.29
N MET A 40 -69.63 54.41 21.22
CA MET A 40 -68.86 53.38 21.93
C MET A 40 -68.36 52.29 20.97
N PHE A 41 -69.17 51.88 19.98
CA PHE A 41 -68.78 50.90 18.96
C PHE A 41 -67.69 51.45 18.03
N ALA A 42 -67.78 52.72 17.65
CA ALA A 42 -66.75 53.40 16.87
C ALA A 42 -65.43 53.55 17.66
N LEU A 43 -65.50 53.89 18.95
CA LEU A 43 -64.33 53.96 19.83
C LEU A 43 -63.71 52.58 20.05
N SER A 44 -64.50 51.53 20.35
CA SER A 44 -63.99 50.17 20.51
C SER A 44 -63.39 49.63 19.21
N MET A 45 -64.02 49.89 18.07
CA MET A 45 -63.51 49.47 16.76
C MET A 45 -62.20 50.21 16.43
N SER A 46 -62.09 51.50 16.76
CA SER A 46 -60.84 52.25 16.59
C SER A 46 -59.72 51.69 17.46
N LEU A 47 -59.99 51.36 18.73
CA LEU A 47 -59.01 50.86 19.68
C LEU A 47 -58.53 49.45 19.32
N VAL A 48 -59.45 48.59 18.85
CA VAL A 48 -59.13 47.26 18.31
C VAL A 48 -58.28 47.37 17.04
N LEU A 49 -58.59 48.30 16.14
CA LEU A 49 -57.78 48.54 14.94
C LEU A 49 -56.39 49.05 15.30
N THR A 50 -56.27 50.03 16.21
CA THR A 50 -54.98 50.57 16.65
C THR A 50 -54.15 49.50 17.35
N TYR A 51 -54.75 48.68 18.22
CA TYR A 51 -54.06 47.55 18.86
C TYR A 51 -53.59 46.51 17.84
N SER A 52 -54.44 46.18 16.85
CA SER A 52 -54.08 45.26 15.77
C SER A 52 -52.93 45.79 14.91
N PHE A 53 -52.89 47.10 14.62
CA PHE A 53 -51.79 47.74 13.91
C PHE A 53 -50.49 47.73 14.73
N ILE A 54 -50.53 48.07 16.01
CA ILE A 54 -49.36 48.04 16.90
C ILE A 54 -48.83 46.60 17.03
N GLN A 55 -49.72 45.62 17.20
CA GLN A 55 -49.34 44.22 17.28
C GLN A 55 -48.73 43.73 15.95
N THR A 56 -49.30 44.10 14.81
CA THR A 56 -48.78 43.73 13.48
C THR A 56 -47.40 44.35 13.25
N GLN A 57 -47.22 45.63 13.58
CA GLN A 57 -45.92 46.31 13.48
C GLN A 57 -44.90 45.66 14.43
N SER A 58 -45.27 45.37 15.68
CA SER A 58 -44.38 44.70 16.64
C SER A 58 -43.95 43.31 16.16
N VAL A 59 -44.88 42.52 15.59
CA VAL A 59 -44.57 41.20 15.03
C VAL A 59 -43.69 41.33 13.80
N GLN A 60 -43.93 42.30 12.91
CA GLN A 60 -43.07 42.55 11.75
C GLN A 60 -41.64 42.96 12.16
N THR A 61 -41.49 43.82 13.18
CA THR A 61 -40.17 44.19 13.72
C THR A 61 -39.46 42.98 14.33
N GLN A 62 -40.17 42.12 15.08
CA GLN A 62 -39.59 40.90 15.64
C GLN A 62 -39.18 39.89 14.55
N ILE A 63 -40.00 39.71 13.51
CA ILE A 63 -39.67 38.84 12.37
C ILE A 63 -38.44 39.39 11.64
N SER A 64 -38.37 40.70 11.41
CA SER A 64 -37.23 41.34 10.76
C SER A 64 -35.96 41.22 11.61
N ALA A 65 -36.05 41.42 12.92
CA ALA A 65 -34.92 41.27 13.84
C ALA A 65 -34.45 39.81 13.92
N ASN A 66 -35.37 38.85 13.97
CA ASN A 66 -35.04 37.42 13.94
C ASN A 66 -34.44 37.00 12.60
N GLY A 67 -34.91 37.56 11.49
CA GLY A 67 -34.29 37.40 10.17
C GLY A 67 -32.84 37.89 10.16
N SER A 68 -32.61 39.11 10.64
CA SER A 68 -31.26 39.69 10.75
C SER A 68 -30.33 38.84 11.63
N ARG A 69 -30.80 38.36 12.79
CA ARG A 69 -30.02 37.49 13.70
C ARG A 69 -29.64 36.17 13.05
N ARG A 70 -30.58 35.57 12.30
CA ARG A 70 -30.34 34.35 11.55
C ARG A 70 -29.34 34.56 10.41
N ASP A 71 -29.43 35.67 9.71
CA ASP A 71 -28.48 36.02 8.65
C ASP A 71 -27.07 36.28 9.23
N LEU A 72 -26.96 36.92 10.40
CA LEU A 72 -25.69 37.08 11.12
C LEU A 72 -25.09 35.73 11.52
N ALA A 73 -25.86 34.84 12.13
CA ALA A 73 -25.41 33.49 12.49
C ALA A 73 -24.96 32.70 11.24
N ARG A 74 -25.70 32.81 10.12
CA ARG A 74 -25.34 32.19 8.84
C ARG A 74 -24.03 32.75 8.27
N ASN A 75 -23.87 34.07 8.28
CA ASN A 75 -22.64 34.72 7.80
C ASN A 75 -21.43 34.37 8.67
N ALA A 76 -21.61 34.28 9.99
CA ALA A 76 -20.58 33.83 10.91
C ALA A 76 -20.19 32.36 10.63
N ALA A 77 -21.14 31.46 10.40
CA ALA A 77 -20.85 30.08 10.04
C ALA A 77 -20.07 29.99 8.71
N ARG A 78 -20.41 30.81 7.72
CA ARG A 78 -19.70 30.90 6.43
C ARG A 78 -18.29 31.47 6.55
N ALA A 79 -18.11 32.47 7.40
CA ALA A 79 -16.77 32.99 7.71
C ALA A 79 -15.93 31.92 8.41
N GLY A 80 -16.52 31.22 9.39
CA GLY A 80 -15.84 30.16 10.14
C GLY A 80 -15.42 28.98 9.28
N ILE A 81 -16.25 28.51 8.35
CA ILE A 81 -15.87 27.41 7.47
C ILE A 81 -14.79 27.82 6.46
N SER A 82 -14.81 29.06 5.97
CA SER A 82 -13.73 29.57 5.11
C SER A 82 -12.40 29.69 5.87
N ASP A 83 -12.45 30.15 7.11
CA ASP A 83 -11.28 30.21 8.00
C ASP A 83 -10.76 28.79 8.32
N ALA A 84 -11.65 27.84 8.58
CA ALA A 84 -11.30 26.44 8.84
C ALA A 84 -10.59 25.79 7.65
N LEU A 85 -11.10 25.99 6.43
CA LEU A 85 -10.47 25.47 5.21
C LEU A 85 -9.10 26.11 4.94
N ASN A 86 -8.95 27.42 5.20
CA ASN A 86 -7.64 28.07 5.10
C ASN A 86 -6.68 27.53 6.16
N ARG A 87 -7.16 27.31 7.39
CA ARG A 87 -6.37 26.76 8.49
C ARG A 87 -5.85 25.35 8.16
N LEU A 88 -6.66 24.48 7.57
CA LEU A 88 -6.25 23.13 7.13
C LEU A 88 -5.07 23.13 6.13
N ASN A 89 -4.92 24.20 5.35
CA ASN A 89 -3.81 24.40 4.42
C ASN A 89 -2.69 25.25 5.04
N SER A 90 -2.65 25.40 6.37
CA SER A 90 -1.64 26.17 7.08
C SER A 90 -0.93 25.33 8.15
N LEU A 91 0.27 25.76 8.55
CA LEU A 91 1.02 25.13 9.65
C LEU A 91 0.40 25.41 11.03
N ASP A 92 -0.58 26.32 11.12
CA ASP A 92 -1.26 26.64 12.38
C ASP A 92 -2.25 25.55 12.81
N TRP A 93 -2.63 24.65 11.89
CA TRP A 93 -3.57 23.57 12.19
C TRP A 93 -2.96 22.55 13.14
N GLN A 94 -3.60 22.37 14.29
CA GLN A 94 -3.11 21.46 15.35
C GLN A 94 -3.59 20.00 15.17
N GLY A 95 -4.22 19.69 14.04
CA GLY A 95 -4.73 18.36 13.72
C GLY A 95 -6.22 18.18 13.97
N VAL A 96 -6.69 16.93 13.88
CA VAL A 96 -8.12 16.55 13.93
C VAL A 96 -8.79 16.93 15.25
N SER A 97 -8.04 17.06 16.34
CA SER A 97 -8.56 17.51 17.63
C SER A 97 -8.60 19.03 17.81
N ASP A 98 -8.17 19.80 16.80
CA ASP A 98 -8.21 21.27 16.84
C ASP A 98 -9.67 21.76 16.93
N GLN A 99 -9.90 22.70 17.84
CA GLN A 99 -11.18 23.34 18.05
C GLN A 99 -10.92 24.77 18.49
N TYR A 100 -11.63 25.71 17.87
CA TYR A 100 -11.46 27.11 18.21
C TYR A 100 -12.75 27.92 17.98
N GLU A 101 -12.86 29.00 18.74
CA GLU A 101 -13.96 29.95 18.65
C GLU A 101 -13.38 31.35 18.42
N ARG A 102 -13.97 32.10 17.49
CA ARG A 102 -13.53 33.47 17.17
C ARG A 102 -14.72 34.42 17.09
N PRO A 103 -14.54 35.68 17.53
CA PRO A 103 -15.55 36.71 17.34
C PRO A 103 -15.67 37.05 15.85
N PHE A 104 -16.89 37.24 15.37
CA PHE A 104 -17.16 37.67 13.99
C PHE A 104 -17.57 39.13 13.95
N GLN A 105 -18.69 39.45 14.60
CA GLN A 105 -19.25 40.79 14.64
C GLN A 105 -20.14 40.94 15.87
N ALA A 106 -20.21 42.14 16.43
CA ALA A 106 -21.18 42.49 17.47
C ALA A 106 -22.20 43.48 16.89
N ASP A 107 -23.46 43.38 17.30
CA ASP A 107 -24.49 44.39 17.06
C ASP A 107 -24.87 45.09 18.39
N ALA A 108 -25.83 46.01 18.36
CA ALA A 108 -26.25 46.73 19.57
C ALA A 108 -27.00 45.84 20.59
N ASP A 109 -27.46 44.66 20.17
CA ASP A 109 -28.35 43.76 20.92
C ASP A 109 -27.66 42.45 21.36
N GLY A 110 -26.45 42.15 20.88
CA GLY A 110 -25.74 40.91 21.13
C GLY A 110 -24.42 40.72 20.35
N ASP A 111 -23.75 39.61 20.65
CA ASP A 111 -22.48 39.21 20.04
C ASP A 111 -22.68 38.03 19.09
N CYS A 112 -21.95 38.01 17.96
CA CYS A 112 -21.91 36.91 17.02
C CYS A 112 -20.51 36.30 16.92
N ARG A 113 -20.46 34.97 17.03
CA ARG A 113 -19.23 34.18 17.04
C ARG A 113 -19.37 32.97 16.14
N TYR A 114 -18.26 32.38 15.75
CA TYR A 114 -18.24 31.06 15.12
C TYR A 114 -17.31 30.11 15.88
N ALA A 115 -17.75 28.86 16.00
CA ALA A 115 -16.98 27.76 16.55
C ALA A 115 -16.70 26.74 15.45
N VAL A 116 -15.44 26.37 15.29
CA VAL A 116 -14.98 25.39 14.29
C VAL A 116 -14.50 24.14 15.01
N SER A 117 -14.85 22.99 14.45
CA SER A 117 -14.29 21.71 14.89
C SER A 117 -14.01 20.78 13.71
N PHE A 118 -12.99 19.93 13.87
CA PHE A 118 -12.62 18.90 12.92
C PHE A 118 -12.95 17.52 13.51
N ALA A 119 -13.32 16.57 12.66
CA ALA A 119 -13.58 15.19 13.06
C ALA A 119 -13.23 14.22 11.94
N ALA A 120 -12.64 13.07 12.30
CA ALA A 120 -12.39 11.99 11.35
C ALA A 120 -13.71 11.33 10.94
N VAL A 121 -13.81 10.87 9.68
CA VAL A 121 -14.96 10.08 9.20
C VAL A 121 -14.78 8.61 9.58
N GLY A 122 -13.65 8.00 9.22
CA GLY A 122 -13.09 6.77 9.78
C GLY A 122 -13.96 5.50 9.73
N ASN A 123 -15.03 5.45 8.95
CA ASN A 123 -15.97 4.32 8.93
C ASN A 123 -15.65 3.25 7.87
N SER A 124 -14.73 3.53 6.96
CA SER A 124 -14.25 2.61 5.92
C SER A 124 -12.79 2.91 5.61
N LEU A 125 -12.09 1.96 4.98
CA LEU A 125 -10.69 2.18 4.56
C LEU A 125 -10.57 3.35 3.56
N SER A 126 -11.61 3.61 2.77
CA SER A 126 -11.68 4.75 1.85
C SER A 126 -11.91 6.11 2.49
N SER A 127 -12.37 6.16 3.74
CA SER A 127 -12.64 7.42 4.46
C SER A 127 -11.57 7.77 5.50
N VAL A 128 -10.48 6.99 5.59
CA VAL A 128 -9.39 7.22 6.56
C VAL A 128 -8.59 8.50 6.30
N LEU A 129 -8.66 9.01 5.07
CA LEU A 129 -8.08 10.29 4.66
C LEU A 129 -9.13 11.41 4.57
N GLU A 130 -10.36 11.16 5.04
CA GLU A 130 -11.44 12.13 5.01
C GLU A 130 -11.70 12.76 6.39
N LEU A 131 -11.97 14.06 6.38
CA LEU A 131 -12.34 14.83 7.56
C LEU A 131 -13.68 15.54 7.35
N ASN A 132 -14.47 15.58 8.40
CA ASN A 132 -15.60 16.49 8.54
C ASN A 132 -15.12 17.76 9.23
N VAL A 133 -15.36 18.89 8.58
CA VAL A 133 -15.15 20.23 9.11
C VAL A 133 -16.51 20.82 9.41
N SER A 134 -16.79 21.13 10.67
CA SER A 134 -18.03 21.81 11.06
C SER A 134 -17.74 23.22 11.53
N SER A 135 -18.59 24.15 11.11
CA SER A 135 -18.60 25.54 11.54
C SER A 135 -19.98 25.89 12.05
N ARG A 136 -20.08 26.23 13.32
CA ARG A 136 -21.31 26.69 13.97
C ARG A 136 -21.23 28.18 14.23
N GLY A 137 -22.05 28.94 13.53
CA GLY A 137 -22.27 30.36 13.81
C GLY A 137 -23.35 30.53 14.87
N THR A 138 -23.08 31.32 15.91
CA THR A 138 -24.01 31.59 17.00
C THR A 138 -24.11 33.08 17.24
N TRP A 139 -25.34 33.59 17.24
CA TRP A 139 -25.68 34.91 17.77
C TRP A 139 -26.29 34.75 19.14
N THR A 140 -25.81 35.49 20.14
CA THR A 140 -26.31 35.50 21.52
C THR A 140 -26.68 36.92 21.94
N SER A 141 -27.87 37.11 22.51
CA SER A 141 -28.28 38.44 23.00
C SER A 141 -27.49 38.87 24.24
N ALA A 142 -27.17 40.16 24.32
CA ALA A 142 -26.56 40.78 25.49
C ALA A 142 -27.52 40.86 26.70
N ALA A 143 -28.84 40.82 26.46
CA ALA A 143 -29.86 40.94 27.50
C ALA A 143 -30.32 39.58 28.07
N ASP A 144 -30.33 38.53 27.25
CA ASP A 144 -30.68 37.16 27.66
C ASP A 144 -29.83 36.13 26.90
N SER A 145 -28.96 35.43 27.61
CA SER A 145 -28.08 34.40 27.04
C SER A 145 -28.83 33.18 26.49
N ASN A 146 -30.12 32.98 26.84
CA ASN A 146 -30.94 31.91 26.30
C ASN A 146 -31.51 32.24 24.91
N MET A 147 -31.52 33.52 24.54
CA MET A 147 -31.98 33.95 23.23
C MET A 147 -30.83 33.85 22.23
N LYS A 148 -30.78 32.70 21.54
CA LYS A 148 -29.73 32.38 20.56
C LYS A 148 -30.29 32.03 19.18
N SER A 149 -29.53 32.36 18.15
CA SER A 149 -29.72 31.87 16.77
C SER A 149 -28.47 31.12 16.35
N GLU A 150 -28.65 29.90 15.86
CA GLU A 150 -27.54 29.02 15.46
C GLU A 150 -27.68 28.64 13.99
N HIS A 151 -26.55 28.47 13.30
CA HIS A 151 -26.48 27.92 11.96
C HIS A 151 -25.24 27.05 11.84
N GLU A 152 -25.38 25.86 11.26
CA GLU A 152 -24.28 24.90 11.16
C GLU A 152 -24.00 24.53 9.71
N ILE A 153 -22.74 24.67 9.31
CA ILE A 153 -22.22 24.27 8.01
C ILE A 153 -21.24 23.13 8.23
N THR A 154 -21.42 22.05 7.48
CA THR A 154 -20.52 20.89 7.51
C THR A 154 -19.96 20.66 6.11
N ALA A 155 -18.65 20.61 6.01
CA ALA A 155 -17.92 20.28 4.80
C ALA A 155 -17.15 18.97 5.00
N ARG A 156 -17.22 18.05 4.04
CA ARG A 156 -16.38 16.86 4.03
C ARG A 156 -15.24 17.07 3.04
N VAL A 157 -14.01 16.90 3.53
CA VAL A 157 -12.78 17.09 2.76
C VAL A 157 -11.94 15.81 2.76
N ARG A 158 -11.14 15.61 1.71
CA ARG A 158 -10.20 14.49 1.58
C ARG A 158 -8.78 15.00 1.47
N LEU A 159 -7.84 14.36 2.18
CA LEU A 159 -6.41 14.63 2.06
C LEU A 159 -5.92 14.16 0.70
N VAL A 160 -5.17 15.03 0.03
CA VAL A 160 -4.67 14.84 -1.33
C VAL A 160 -3.19 15.24 -1.35
N PRO A 161 -2.29 14.44 -0.75
CA PRO A 161 -0.90 14.84 -0.54
C PRO A 161 -0.17 15.06 -1.86
N ARG A 162 0.81 15.95 -1.84
CA ARG A 162 1.80 16.15 -2.90
C ARG A 162 2.78 14.99 -2.87
N ILE A 163 2.86 14.27 -3.98
CA ILE A 163 3.68 13.08 -4.16
C ILE A 163 4.44 13.26 -5.47
N GLN A 164 5.71 12.86 -5.49
CA GLN A 164 6.53 12.94 -6.70
C GLN A 164 5.93 12.10 -7.84
N GLY A 165 5.98 12.62 -9.07
CA GLY A 165 5.46 11.93 -10.26
C GLY A 165 3.95 12.00 -10.46
N ARG A 166 3.21 12.55 -9.49
CA ARG A 166 1.77 12.78 -9.61
C ARG A 166 1.46 13.90 -10.62
N THR A 167 0.28 13.84 -11.24
CA THR A 167 -0.25 14.97 -12.03
C THR A 167 -0.40 16.20 -11.15
N ILE A 168 0.32 17.28 -11.48
CA ILE A 168 0.32 18.53 -10.73
C ILE A 168 -1.08 19.17 -10.81
N LEU A 169 -1.67 19.49 -9.66
CA LEU A 169 -2.95 20.19 -9.60
C LEU A 169 -2.75 21.71 -9.70
N PRO A 170 -3.77 22.49 -10.12
CA PRO A 170 -3.67 23.95 -10.14
C PRO A 170 -3.31 24.51 -8.76
N GLY A 171 -2.22 25.30 -8.70
CA GLY A 171 -1.71 25.87 -7.45
C GLY A 171 -0.73 24.98 -6.68
N ASP A 172 -0.38 23.80 -7.21
CA ASP A 172 0.69 22.96 -6.66
C ASP A 172 2.03 23.22 -7.32
N SER A 173 3.09 23.09 -6.53
CA SER A 173 4.48 23.12 -7.01
C SER A 173 4.91 21.74 -7.47
N ALA A 174 5.50 21.66 -8.66
CA ALA A 174 6.03 20.42 -9.25
C ALA A 174 7.17 19.78 -8.45
N VAL A 175 7.84 20.55 -7.58
CA VAL A 175 9.02 20.12 -6.81
C VAL A 175 8.73 19.87 -5.33
N ALA A 176 7.51 20.15 -4.87
CA ALA A 176 7.11 19.96 -3.47
C ALA A 176 6.66 18.51 -3.23
N SER A 177 6.98 17.96 -2.06
CA SER A 177 6.46 16.67 -1.59
C SER A 177 6.00 16.80 -0.15
N ASP A 178 4.81 16.27 0.16
CA ASP A 178 4.27 16.18 1.52
C ASP A 178 4.75 14.90 2.23
N GLN A 179 5.62 14.11 1.60
CA GLN A 179 6.14 12.90 2.22
C GLN A 179 7.10 13.25 3.36
N ILE A 180 7.05 12.48 4.44
CA ILE A 180 8.06 12.59 5.49
C ILE A 180 9.40 12.10 4.95
N ASN A 181 10.50 12.73 5.35
CA ASN A 181 11.83 12.19 5.04
C ASN A 181 12.06 10.93 5.86
N ASN A 182 12.71 9.94 5.28
CA ASN A 182 13.16 8.79 6.04
C ASN A 182 14.33 9.19 6.94
N ASP A 183 14.38 8.63 8.14
CA ASP A 183 15.51 8.78 9.03
C ASP A 183 16.72 7.97 8.53
N GLY A 184 17.91 8.56 8.63
CA GLY A 184 19.16 7.90 8.31
C GLY A 184 19.33 7.58 6.82
N ASP A 185 19.83 6.39 6.52
CA ASP A 185 20.20 5.97 5.16
C ASP A 185 19.12 5.10 4.49
N PHE A 186 17.89 5.03 5.00
CA PHE A 186 16.90 4.05 4.53
C PHE A 186 16.64 4.12 3.02
N ASP A 187 16.50 5.32 2.46
CA ASP A 187 16.30 5.54 1.03
C ASP A 187 17.44 4.94 0.18
N ARG A 188 18.66 4.99 0.70
CA ARG A 188 19.87 4.48 0.04
C ARG A 188 20.02 2.98 0.23
N VAL A 189 19.60 2.47 1.39
CA VAL A 189 19.59 1.04 1.70
C VAL A 189 18.63 0.30 0.77
N THR A 190 17.50 0.92 0.40
CA THR A 190 16.52 0.34 -0.51
C THR A 190 16.96 0.25 -1.98
N ASP A 191 18.06 0.91 -2.37
CA ASP A 191 18.67 0.76 -3.69
C ASP A 191 19.32 -0.63 -3.89
N TYR A 192 19.59 -1.33 -2.80
CA TYR A 192 20.17 -2.66 -2.80
C TYR A 192 19.10 -3.73 -2.59
N VAL A 193 19.21 -4.86 -3.31
CA VAL A 193 18.36 -6.02 -3.06
C VAL A 193 18.69 -6.67 -1.70
N LEU A 194 19.96 -6.59 -1.30
CA LEU A 194 20.47 -7.06 -0.03
C LEU A 194 21.48 -6.06 0.54
N PHE A 195 21.27 -5.63 1.78
CA PHE A 195 22.14 -4.73 2.52
C PHE A 195 22.54 -5.35 3.86
N ALA A 196 23.83 -5.65 4.04
CA ALA A 196 24.37 -6.23 5.28
C ALA A 196 25.25 -5.21 6.03
N GLU A 197 24.73 -4.62 7.11
CA GLU A 197 25.34 -3.47 7.80
C GLU A 197 26.71 -3.76 8.44
N GLN A 198 26.91 -4.96 9.00
CA GLN A 198 28.10 -5.26 9.78
C GLN A 198 28.49 -6.74 9.78
N GLY A 199 29.53 -7.08 10.54
CA GLY A 199 30.02 -8.46 10.72
C GLY A 199 31.24 -8.80 9.85
N TYR A 200 32.16 -9.59 10.43
CA TYR A 200 33.36 -10.10 9.74
C TYR A 200 33.01 -10.97 8.52
N THR A 201 31.91 -11.72 8.62
CA THR A 201 31.27 -12.34 7.46
C THR A 201 29.84 -11.83 7.40
N SER A 202 29.63 -10.82 6.56
CA SER A 202 28.36 -10.12 6.43
C SER A 202 27.29 -10.98 5.73
N LEU A 203 27.72 -11.90 4.87
CA LEU A 203 26.84 -12.75 4.07
C LEU A 203 27.41 -14.16 3.93
N ASN A 204 26.71 -15.18 4.44
CA ASN A 204 26.93 -16.58 4.09
C ASN A 204 25.82 -17.05 3.14
N PHE A 205 26.18 -17.73 2.06
CA PHE A 205 25.20 -18.36 1.19
C PHE A 205 25.77 -19.57 0.45
N ASP A 206 24.88 -20.54 0.24
CA ASP A 206 25.17 -21.83 -0.39
C ASP A 206 24.55 -21.93 -1.79
N PRO A 207 24.90 -22.95 -2.59
CA PRO A 207 24.34 -23.14 -3.93
C PRO A 207 22.80 -23.19 -3.89
N ALA A 208 22.15 -22.72 -4.97
CA ALA A 208 20.69 -22.49 -5.05
C ALA A 208 20.13 -21.40 -4.12
N THR A 209 20.98 -20.43 -3.75
CA THR A 209 20.59 -19.07 -3.40
C THR A 209 20.74 -18.16 -4.61
N ARG A 210 19.80 -17.22 -4.82
CA ARG A 210 19.89 -16.21 -5.89
C ARG A 210 19.55 -14.81 -5.39
N PHE A 211 20.36 -13.85 -5.81
CA PHE A 211 20.15 -12.41 -5.61
C PHE A 211 20.00 -11.72 -6.96
N ASP A 212 18.82 -11.18 -7.24
CA ASP A 212 18.47 -10.41 -8.43
C ASP A 212 18.50 -8.91 -8.12
N GLY A 213 19.69 -8.33 -8.14
CA GLY A 213 19.94 -6.90 -7.92
C GLY A 213 21.31 -6.62 -7.28
N ASN A 214 21.59 -5.35 -7.02
CA ASN A 214 22.84 -4.92 -6.39
C ASN A 214 22.89 -5.28 -4.91
N ILE A 215 24.07 -5.67 -4.43
CA ILE A 215 24.30 -6.07 -3.05
C ILE A 215 25.26 -5.08 -2.39
N TRP A 216 25.01 -4.72 -1.14
CA TRP A 216 25.96 -4.00 -0.29
C TRP A 216 26.30 -4.83 0.94
N ILE A 217 27.60 -4.97 1.23
CA ILE A 217 28.09 -5.70 2.39
C ILE A 217 29.24 -4.95 3.08
N TYR A 218 29.28 -5.07 4.40
CA TYR A 218 30.27 -4.39 5.23
C TYR A 218 31.70 -4.92 5.03
N ASP A 219 31.91 -6.23 5.10
CA ASP A 219 33.26 -6.80 5.09
C ASP A 219 33.45 -7.86 4.01
N GLN A 220 33.11 -9.12 4.30
CA GLN A 220 33.31 -10.24 3.39
C GLN A 220 32.07 -11.11 3.35
N TYR A 221 31.95 -11.90 2.28
CA TYR A 221 30.99 -12.99 2.21
C TYR A 221 31.72 -14.34 2.25
N ASN A 222 31.01 -15.39 2.65
CA ASN A 222 31.40 -16.77 2.40
C ASN A 222 30.40 -17.39 1.42
N MET A 223 30.90 -17.76 0.26
CA MET A 223 30.10 -18.41 -0.78
C MET A 223 30.53 -19.86 -0.91
N PHE A 224 29.57 -20.77 -0.82
CA PHE A 224 29.77 -22.20 -1.08
C PHE A 224 30.95 -22.77 -0.27
N ASN A 225 31.11 -22.26 0.95
CA ASN A 225 32.20 -22.64 1.84
C ASN A 225 31.92 -24.01 2.50
N ASP A 226 30.66 -24.42 2.51
CA ASP A 226 30.20 -25.74 2.92
C ASP A 226 29.02 -26.15 2.04
N PRO A 227 29.03 -27.28 1.30
CA PRO A 227 29.78 -28.53 1.48
C PRO A 227 31.30 -28.48 1.54
N ALA A 228 31.90 -29.47 2.20
CA ALA A 228 33.34 -29.70 2.29
C ALA A 228 33.97 -29.99 0.92
N TRP A 229 34.02 -29.00 0.04
CA TRP A 229 34.60 -29.10 -1.29
C TRP A 229 36.12 -29.04 -1.17
N SER A 230 36.80 -29.84 -1.98
CA SER A 230 38.19 -29.50 -2.28
C SER A 230 38.18 -28.21 -3.08
N SER A 231 39.16 -27.32 -2.87
CA SER A 231 39.27 -26.06 -3.63
C SER A 231 39.16 -26.33 -5.14
N SER A 232 39.82 -27.37 -5.63
CA SER A 232 39.74 -27.76 -7.04
C SER A 232 38.33 -28.09 -7.55
N VAL A 233 37.46 -28.74 -6.77
CA VAL A 233 36.08 -29.02 -7.21
C VAL A 233 35.27 -27.73 -7.21
N ARG A 234 35.49 -26.88 -6.22
CA ARG A 234 34.82 -25.59 -6.07
C ARG A 234 35.10 -24.65 -7.22
N ASP A 235 36.37 -24.43 -7.52
CA ASP A 235 36.80 -23.51 -8.56
C ASP A 235 36.24 -23.96 -9.93
N THR A 236 36.28 -25.27 -10.22
CA THR A 236 35.66 -25.84 -11.43
C THR A 236 34.16 -25.59 -11.52
N TYR A 237 33.44 -25.69 -10.40
CA TYR A 237 32.01 -25.41 -10.39
C TYR A 237 31.71 -23.92 -10.57
N LEU A 238 32.44 -23.03 -9.89
CA LEU A 238 32.28 -21.58 -10.00
C LEU A 238 32.54 -21.10 -11.42
N GLU A 239 33.66 -21.53 -12.01
CA GLU A 239 34.04 -21.19 -13.38
C GLU A 239 32.99 -21.70 -14.39
N ASP A 240 32.46 -22.91 -14.21
CA ASP A 240 31.42 -23.47 -15.07
C ASP A 240 30.11 -22.67 -14.97
N VAL A 241 29.69 -22.29 -13.76
CA VAL A 241 28.50 -21.45 -13.54
C VAL A 241 28.67 -20.08 -14.21
N GLY A 242 29.83 -19.43 -14.05
CA GLY A 242 30.13 -18.16 -14.71
C GLY A 242 30.22 -18.29 -16.24
N ASN A 243 30.71 -19.41 -16.77
CA ASN A 243 30.74 -19.67 -18.21
C ASN A 243 29.36 -19.97 -18.80
N ARG A 244 28.50 -20.67 -18.05
CA ARG A 244 27.19 -21.12 -18.52
C ARG A 244 26.14 -20.02 -18.50
N PHE A 245 26.16 -19.13 -17.50
CA PHE A 245 25.08 -18.18 -17.25
C PHE A 245 25.44 -16.71 -17.47
N VAL A 246 26.67 -16.40 -17.86
CA VAL A 246 27.11 -15.03 -18.16
C VAL A 246 27.48 -14.91 -19.63
N ALA A 247 26.78 -14.03 -20.35
CA ALA A 247 27.00 -13.76 -21.76
C ALA A 247 27.43 -12.30 -21.98
N PHE A 248 28.40 -12.09 -22.86
CA PHE A 248 28.86 -10.76 -23.25
C PHE A 248 28.22 -10.36 -24.59
N PRO A 249 27.74 -9.12 -24.74
CA PRO A 249 27.44 -8.54 -26.04
C PRO A 249 28.66 -8.63 -26.98
N GLU A 250 28.40 -8.69 -28.29
CA GLU A 250 29.48 -8.75 -29.29
C GLU A 250 30.43 -7.55 -29.15
N GLY A 251 31.72 -7.83 -29.00
CA GLY A 251 32.76 -6.81 -28.81
C GLY A 251 32.93 -6.30 -27.38
N ALA A 252 32.04 -6.67 -26.45
CA ALA A 252 32.17 -6.32 -25.04
C ALA A 252 33.09 -7.31 -24.31
N THR A 253 33.93 -6.77 -23.42
CA THR A 253 34.82 -7.56 -22.54
C THR A 253 34.69 -7.16 -21.07
N SER A 254 33.94 -6.09 -20.78
CA SER A 254 33.71 -5.60 -19.42
C SER A 254 32.58 -6.37 -18.76
N LEU A 255 32.75 -6.71 -17.47
CA LEU A 255 31.69 -7.28 -16.64
C LEU A 255 30.51 -6.33 -16.47
N SER A 256 30.72 -5.01 -16.62
CA SER A 256 29.65 -4.02 -16.60
C SER A 256 28.64 -4.20 -17.74
N ASP A 257 29.05 -4.84 -18.83
CA ASP A 257 28.22 -5.00 -20.04
C ASP A 257 27.66 -6.43 -20.15
N ALA A 258 28.06 -7.31 -19.24
CA ALA A 258 27.67 -8.71 -19.24
C ALA A 258 26.18 -8.87 -18.88
N ARG A 259 25.54 -9.90 -19.43
CA ARG A 259 24.18 -10.31 -19.11
C ARG A 259 24.22 -11.59 -18.29
N ILE A 260 23.65 -11.54 -17.08
CA ILE A 260 23.64 -12.66 -16.14
C ILE A 260 22.24 -13.29 -16.07
N SER A 261 22.10 -14.54 -16.51
CA SER A 261 20.82 -15.25 -16.58
C SER A 261 20.52 -16.10 -15.33
N ALA A 262 19.24 -16.42 -15.11
CA ALA A 262 18.85 -17.44 -14.14
C ALA A 262 19.41 -18.83 -14.49
N PRO A 263 19.91 -19.62 -13.52
CA PRO A 263 19.86 -19.48 -12.07
C PRO A 263 21.18 -19.05 -11.41
N HIS A 264 22.02 -18.24 -12.07
CA HIS A 264 23.27 -17.70 -11.48
C HIS A 264 23.05 -17.11 -10.06
N PRO A 265 23.94 -17.31 -9.07
CA PRO A 265 23.67 -16.92 -7.68
C PRO A 265 23.59 -15.41 -7.45
N ILE A 266 24.32 -14.60 -8.23
CA ILE A 266 24.34 -13.14 -8.10
C ILE A 266 24.13 -12.52 -9.48
N ALA A 267 23.07 -11.74 -9.68
CA ALA A 267 22.76 -11.11 -10.97
C ALA A 267 23.02 -9.59 -11.01
N GLY A 268 23.61 -9.01 -9.96
CA GLY A 268 23.97 -7.59 -9.88
C GLY A 268 25.39 -7.36 -9.33
N ASN A 269 25.73 -6.09 -9.07
CA ASN A 269 27.04 -5.70 -8.57
C ASN A 269 27.16 -5.88 -7.05
N VAL A 270 28.32 -6.32 -6.58
CA VAL A 270 28.63 -6.40 -5.13
C VAL A 270 29.44 -5.17 -4.70
N THR A 271 28.90 -4.40 -3.79
CA THR A 271 29.56 -3.22 -3.20
C THR A 271 30.05 -3.57 -1.81
N PHE A 272 31.35 -3.40 -1.58
CA PHE A 272 31.99 -3.65 -0.31
C PHE A 272 32.34 -2.34 0.40
N TYR A 273 32.13 -2.26 1.71
CA TYR A 273 32.70 -1.16 2.50
C TYR A 273 34.20 -1.39 2.74
N ASN A 274 34.57 -2.56 3.28
CA ASN A 274 35.98 -2.95 3.40
C ASN A 274 36.50 -3.59 2.10
N TYR A 275 37.79 -3.44 1.83
CA TYR A 275 38.38 -4.05 0.65
C TYR A 275 38.35 -5.60 0.77
N PRO A 276 37.72 -6.32 -0.18
CA PRO A 276 37.59 -7.78 -0.09
C PRO A 276 38.96 -8.46 -0.21
N ASN A 277 39.12 -9.63 0.42
CA ASN A 277 40.37 -10.40 0.35
C ASN A 277 40.58 -11.04 -1.04
N TYR A 278 41.74 -11.67 -1.26
CA TYR A 278 42.09 -12.28 -2.55
C TYR A 278 41.13 -13.42 -2.97
N ALA A 279 40.78 -14.32 -2.04
CA ALA A 279 39.91 -15.46 -2.34
C ALA A 279 38.50 -15.01 -2.77
N VAL A 280 37.95 -13.99 -2.12
CA VAL A 280 36.65 -13.40 -2.51
C VAL A 280 36.71 -12.79 -3.92
N ARG A 281 37.82 -12.15 -4.28
CA ARG A 281 37.97 -11.56 -5.63
C ARG A 281 38.12 -12.63 -6.71
N ASP A 282 38.82 -13.73 -6.43
CA ASP A 282 38.93 -14.87 -7.32
C ASP A 282 37.55 -15.51 -7.55
N ASP A 283 36.78 -15.73 -6.48
CA ASP A 283 35.42 -16.25 -6.56
C ASP A 283 34.51 -15.39 -7.47
N LEU A 284 34.58 -14.06 -7.32
CA LEU A 284 33.82 -13.12 -8.15
C LEU A 284 34.30 -13.15 -9.60
N SER A 285 35.59 -13.36 -9.83
CA SER A 285 36.17 -13.49 -11.17
C SER A 285 35.67 -14.77 -11.85
N ASP A 286 35.68 -15.91 -11.15
CA ASP A 286 35.22 -17.20 -11.68
C ASP A 286 33.73 -17.17 -12.03
N LEU A 287 32.91 -16.55 -11.17
CA LEU A 287 31.49 -16.30 -11.43
C LEU A 287 31.23 -15.16 -12.43
N LYS A 288 32.26 -14.40 -12.82
CA LYS A 288 32.12 -13.22 -13.69
C LYS A 288 31.13 -12.19 -13.14
N VAL A 289 31.23 -11.89 -11.84
CA VAL A 289 30.42 -10.90 -11.13
C VAL A 289 31.22 -9.62 -10.94
N SER A 290 30.62 -8.47 -11.25
CA SER A 290 31.23 -7.17 -11.01
C SER A 290 31.21 -6.83 -9.52
N TRP A 291 32.25 -6.13 -9.06
CA TRP A 291 32.30 -5.62 -7.69
C TRP A 291 32.99 -4.27 -7.61
N SER A 292 32.74 -3.56 -6.51
CA SER A 292 33.28 -2.24 -6.23
C SER A 292 33.43 -2.02 -4.72
N THR A 293 34.13 -0.95 -4.33
CA THR A 293 34.26 -0.54 -2.93
C THR A 293 33.72 0.87 -2.71
N THR A 294 33.17 1.14 -1.54
CA THR A 294 32.72 2.48 -1.13
C THR A 294 33.35 2.91 0.19
N GLY A 295 33.62 4.20 0.34
CA GLY A 295 34.05 4.79 1.61
C GLY A 295 32.89 5.21 2.52
N GLU A 296 31.64 5.09 2.05
CA GLU A 296 30.46 5.52 2.75
C GLU A 296 29.84 4.35 3.51
N ARG A 297 29.82 4.45 4.85
CA ARG A 297 29.15 3.49 5.70
C ARG A 297 27.69 3.89 5.84
N LEU A 298 26.79 2.97 5.52
CA LEU A 298 25.35 3.13 5.74
C LEU A 298 24.93 2.37 7.00
N THR A 299 23.80 2.75 7.58
CA THR A 299 23.23 2.10 8.77
C THR A 299 21.77 1.73 8.57
N ILE A 300 21.34 0.61 9.19
CA ILE A 300 19.91 0.25 9.23
C ILE A 300 19.15 1.31 10.05
N PRO A 301 17.89 1.62 9.71
CA PRO A 301 17.07 2.54 10.49
C PRO A 301 16.91 2.13 11.96
N SER A 302 16.46 3.09 12.79
CA SER A 302 16.34 2.95 14.26
C SER A 302 15.65 1.65 14.73
N THR A 303 16.07 1.15 15.89
CA THR A 303 15.42 0.01 16.57
C THR A 303 14.17 0.41 17.37
N ASP A 304 13.72 1.67 17.30
CA ASP A 304 12.54 2.11 18.01
C ASP A 304 11.26 1.63 17.32
N TYR A 305 10.57 0.67 17.96
CA TYR A 305 9.33 0.13 17.43
C TYR A 305 8.08 0.88 17.91
N ALA A 306 8.22 1.97 18.67
CA ALA A 306 7.09 2.69 19.27
C ALA A 306 6.13 3.25 18.20
N ALA A 307 6.67 3.79 17.11
CA ALA A 307 5.92 4.33 15.98
C ALA A 307 5.00 3.30 15.31
N PHE A 308 5.30 2.00 15.45
CA PHE A 308 4.46 0.93 14.91
C PHE A 308 3.35 0.45 15.86
N SER A 309 3.41 0.81 17.14
CA SER A 309 2.40 0.36 18.12
C SER A 309 1.15 1.23 18.12
N SER A 310 1.33 2.54 17.94
CA SER A 310 0.29 3.54 17.75
C SER A 310 0.78 4.60 16.78
N TYR A 311 -0.01 4.91 15.76
CA TYR A 311 0.48 5.68 14.61
C TYR A 311 -0.58 6.61 14.03
N ARG A 312 -0.13 7.55 13.20
CA ARG A 312 -0.98 8.40 12.37
C ARG A 312 -0.64 8.16 10.90
N LEU A 313 -1.57 8.41 9.98
CA LEU A 313 -1.27 8.35 8.55
C LEU A 313 -0.50 9.58 8.06
N TYR A 314 -0.82 10.72 8.65
CA TYR A 314 -0.23 12.03 8.39
C TYR A 314 -0.18 12.82 9.72
N GLU A 315 0.74 13.75 9.86
CA GLU A 315 0.84 14.62 11.04
C GLU A 315 -0.48 15.36 11.32
N GLY A 316 -0.86 15.44 12.60
CA GLY A 316 -2.17 15.98 13.01
C GLY A 316 -3.37 15.07 12.73
N GLY A 317 -3.21 13.95 12.01
CA GLY A 317 -4.28 12.99 11.73
C GLY A 317 -4.79 12.20 12.95
N PRO A 318 -5.82 11.35 12.75
CA PRO A 318 -6.34 10.47 13.80
C PRO A 318 -5.27 9.49 14.29
N LEU A 319 -5.29 9.17 15.59
CA LEU A 319 -4.40 8.17 16.17
C LEU A 319 -5.00 6.77 16.03
N TYR A 320 -4.30 5.89 15.32
CA TYR A 320 -4.64 4.48 15.14
C TYR A 320 -3.83 3.60 16.09
N GLN A 321 -4.36 2.42 16.37
CA GLN A 321 -3.70 1.41 17.20
C GLN A 321 -3.42 0.18 16.35
N ALA A 322 -2.17 -0.29 16.36
CA ALA A 322 -1.82 -1.52 15.68
C ALA A 322 -2.48 -2.74 16.34
N GLU A 323 -2.84 -3.73 15.53
CA GLU A 323 -3.40 -4.98 16.05
C GLU A 323 -2.30 -5.76 16.78
N ARG A 324 -2.54 -6.09 18.06
CA ARG A 324 -1.59 -6.87 18.87
C ARG A 324 -1.72 -8.35 18.58
N LEU A 325 -0.60 -8.98 18.22
CA LEU A 325 -0.54 -10.41 17.93
C LEU A 325 -0.16 -11.27 19.15
N GLY A 326 -0.66 -12.52 19.14
CA GLY A 326 -0.17 -13.60 19.99
C GLY A 326 1.24 -14.07 19.58
N SER A 327 1.76 -15.10 20.24
CA SER A 327 3.08 -15.67 19.91
C SER A 327 3.08 -16.58 18.67
N THR A 328 1.91 -16.86 18.10
CA THR A 328 1.75 -17.82 16.99
C THR A 328 0.74 -17.35 15.97
N LEU A 329 1.03 -17.54 14.68
CA LEU A 329 0.10 -17.42 13.57
C LEU A 329 -0.01 -18.76 12.84
N TYR A 330 -1.24 -19.21 12.61
CA TYR A 330 -1.54 -20.45 11.88
C TYR A 330 -2.93 -20.34 11.27
N ASN A 331 -3.08 -20.60 9.97
CA ASN A 331 -4.35 -20.50 9.24
C ASN A 331 -5.06 -19.16 9.46
N ARG A 332 -4.35 -18.05 9.22
CA ARG A 332 -4.83 -16.68 9.47
C ARG A 332 -4.64 -15.82 8.24
N THR A 333 -5.66 -15.04 7.92
CA THR A 333 -5.59 -13.94 6.96
C THR A 333 -5.77 -12.63 7.71
N LEU A 334 -4.77 -11.76 7.66
CA LEU A 334 -4.77 -10.46 8.30
C LEU A 334 -4.79 -9.38 7.22
N LYS A 335 -5.75 -8.46 7.30
CA LYS A 335 -5.96 -7.38 6.30
C LYS A 335 -6.17 -6.02 6.96
N PRO A 336 -5.79 -4.91 6.28
CA PRO A 336 -6.06 -3.56 6.77
C PRO A 336 -7.56 -3.32 6.98
N THR A 337 -7.87 -2.45 7.95
CA THR A 337 -9.24 -2.07 8.30
C THR A 337 -9.32 -0.57 8.57
N ALA A 338 -10.52 0.00 8.74
CA ALA A 338 -10.65 1.42 9.07
C ALA A 338 -9.98 1.80 10.41
N ASP A 339 -9.91 0.87 11.37
CA ASP A 339 -9.27 1.06 12.68
C ASP A 339 -7.75 0.80 12.64
N ASN A 340 -7.27 0.09 11.61
CA ASN A 340 -5.85 -0.17 11.34
C ASN A 340 -5.55 -0.03 9.84
N PRO A 341 -5.52 1.20 9.30
CA PRO A 341 -5.52 1.43 7.85
C PRO A 341 -4.25 0.98 7.12
N LEU A 342 -3.08 1.01 7.79
CA LEU A 342 -1.83 0.52 7.20
C LEU A 342 -1.65 -0.99 7.39
N GLY A 343 -2.57 -1.67 8.09
CA GLY A 343 -2.45 -3.09 8.42
C GLY A 343 -1.17 -3.38 9.21
N ILE A 344 -0.90 -2.63 10.28
CA ILE A 344 0.26 -2.90 11.14
C ILE A 344 -0.14 -3.95 12.18
N TYR A 345 0.59 -5.06 12.21
CA TYR A 345 0.40 -6.15 13.17
C TYR A 345 1.61 -6.26 14.07
N TYR A 346 1.43 -5.97 15.35
CA TYR A 346 2.51 -5.74 16.28
C TYR A 346 2.64 -6.88 17.30
N ARG A 347 3.85 -7.43 17.42
CA ARG A 347 4.22 -8.42 18.43
C ARG A 347 5.39 -7.92 19.28
N SER A 348 5.15 -7.82 20.59
CA SER A 348 6.24 -7.70 21.57
C SER A 348 6.78 -9.10 21.92
N GLY A 349 8.07 -9.31 21.70
CA GLY A 349 8.75 -10.61 21.83
C GLY A 349 8.67 -11.45 20.56
N ASN A 350 8.91 -12.76 20.69
CA ASN A 350 9.02 -13.66 19.54
C ASN A 350 7.65 -14.03 18.91
N LEU A 351 7.71 -14.42 17.64
CA LEU A 351 6.56 -14.86 16.83
C LEU A 351 6.90 -16.12 16.02
N SER A 352 6.05 -17.13 16.10
CA SER A 352 6.13 -18.33 15.23
C SER A 352 5.02 -18.31 14.18
N VAL A 353 5.40 -18.40 12.91
CA VAL A 353 4.48 -18.42 11.76
C VAL A 353 4.46 -19.84 11.17
N TYR A 354 3.29 -20.46 11.19
CA TYR A 354 3.03 -21.80 10.67
C TYR A 354 2.24 -21.73 9.35
N ASP A 355 1.57 -22.82 8.96
CA ASP A 355 0.95 -22.95 7.65
C ASP A 355 -0.19 -21.97 7.39
N SER A 356 -0.38 -21.65 6.10
CA SER A 356 -1.53 -20.93 5.55
C SER A 356 -1.76 -19.57 6.21
N VAL A 357 -0.68 -18.78 6.33
CA VAL A 357 -0.74 -17.41 6.87
C VAL A 357 -0.64 -16.41 5.72
N THR A 358 -1.57 -15.48 5.64
CA THR A 358 -1.54 -14.35 4.68
C THR A 358 -1.64 -13.04 5.45
N ILE A 359 -0.69 -12.14 5.25
CA ILE A 359 -0.65 -10.83 5.91
C ILE A 359 -0.56 -9.75 4.84
N GLN A 360 -1.50 -8.82 4.87
CA GLN A 360 -1.51 -7.60 4.05
C GLN A 360 -1.25 -6.40 4.97
N GLY A 361 -0.11 -5.73 4.75
CA GLY A 361 0.41 -4.66 5.59
C GLY A 361 1.79 -4.99 6.15
N THR A 362 2.05 -4.52 7.37
CA THR A 362 3.38 -4.57 8.00
C THR A 362 3.37 -5.45 9.23
N LEU A 363 4.17 -6.51 9.22
CA LEU A 363 4.38 -7.36 10.39
C LEU A 363 5.57 -6.83 11.22
N VAL A 364 5.31 -6.42 12.45
CA VAL A 364 6.34 -5.87 13.35
C VAL A 364 6.55 -6.79 14.55
N CYS A 365 7.79 -7.19 14.78
CA CYS A 365 8.17 -8.07 15.88
C CYS A 365 9.41 -7.53 16.60
N THR A 366 9.29 -7.20 17.89
CA THR A 366 10.45 -6.71 18.68
C THR A 366 11.44 -7.81 19.08
N GLY A 367 11.23 -9.03 18.59
CA GLY A 367 12.03 -10.21 18.90
C GLY A 367 12.38 -10.96 17.64
N LYS A 368 12.42 -12.29 17.73
CA LYS A 368 12.69 -13.18 16.61
C LYS A 368 11.39 -13.67 15.96
N ILE A 369 11.32 -13.60 14.64
CA ILE A 369 10.28 -14.24 13.83
C ILE A 369 10.82 -15.58 13.30
N TYR A 370 10.05 -16.65 13.52
CA TYR A 370 10.34 -17.98 13.02
C TYR A 370 9.30 -18.39 11.98
N PHE A 371 9.73 -18.77 10.79
CA PHE A 371 8.88 -19.31 9.74
C PHE A 371 9.03 -20.82 9.67
N TYR A 372 8.03 -21.55 10.18
CA TYR A 372 7.99 -23.02 10.23
C TYR A 372 7.14 -23.65 9.13
N GLY A 373 6.11 -22.93 8.66
CA GLY A 373 5.06 -23.51 7.84
C GLY A 373 5.20 -23.26 6.33
N LYS A 374 4.16 -23.65 5.60
CA LYS A 374 4.02 -23.53 4.15
C LYS A 374 2.86 -22.61 3.79
N GLN A 375 2.83 -22.14 2.54
CA GLN A 375 1.83 -21.18 2.05
C GLN A 375 1.77 -19.90 2.91
N ILE A 376 2.93 -19.38 3.30
CA ILE A 376 3.06 -18.15 4.05
C ILE A 376 3.28 -17.00 3.08
N HIS A 377 2.44 -15.96 3.14
CA HIS A 377 2.48 -14.83 2.23
C HIS A 377 2.35 -13.52 2.99
N LEU A 378 3.32 -12.63 2.79
CA LEU A 378 3.31 -11.29 3.34
C LEU A 378 3.40 -10.32 2.18
N THR A 379 2.54 -9.30 2.17
CA THR A 379 2.54 -8.25 1.15
C THR A 379 2.39 -6.89 1.81
N ALA A 380 3.26 -5.94 1.47
CA ALA A 380 3.10 -4.56 1.90
C ALA A 380 1.75 -3.98 1.44
N PHE A 381 1.16 -3.09 2.24
CA PHE A 381 -0.11 -2.45 1.88
C PHE A 381 0.09 -1.51 0.68
N ASN A 382 -0.76 -1.60 -0.34
CA ASN A 382 -0.62 -0.86 -1.61
C ASN A 382 -1.74 0.13 -1.91
N TRP A 383 -2.53 0.53 -0.90
CA TRP A 383 -3.63 1.48 -1.06
C TRP A 383 -4.73 1.06 -2.06
N LYS A 384 -4.90 -0.24 -2.24
CA LYS A 384 -6.04 -0.85 -2.97
C LYS A 384 -6.92 -1.63 -2.02
N ASP A 385 -8.18 -1.77 -2.38
CA ASP A 385 -9.14 -2.56 -1.62
C ASP A 385 -9.10 -4.06 -2.01
N ASP A 386 -10.05 -4.81 -1.48
CA ASP A 386 -10.17 -6.25 -1.72
C ASP A 386 -10.55 -6.61 -3.16
N SER A 387 -11.16 -5.70 -3.94
CA SER A 387 -11.39 -5.90 -5.38
C SER A 387 -10.20 -5.46 -6.24
N GLY A 388 -9.17 -4.89 -5.62
CA GLY A 388 -8.01 -4.33 -6.31
C GLY A 388 -8.24 -2.93 -6.85
N ASP A 389 -9.36 -2.30 -6.48
CA ASP A 389 -9.66 -0.94 -6.85
C ASP A 389 -8.85 0.02 -5.96
N ALA A 390 -8.33 1.08 -6.57
CA ALA A 390 -7.53 2.06 -5.87
C ALA A 390 -8.39 2.85 -4.87
N ILE A 391 -8.00 2.86 -3.60
CA ILE A 391 -8.66 3.61 -2.53
C ILE A 391 -8.31 5.11 -2.62
N VAL A 392 -7.14 5.38 -3.19
CA VAL A 392 -6.58 6.71 -3.42
C VAL A 392 -6.21 6.87 -4.89
N THR A 393 -6.22 8.12 -5.38
CA THR A 393 -5.75 8.43 -6.73
C THR A 393 -4.25 8.16 -6.83
N ASP A 394 -3.83 7.57 -7.95
CA ASP A 394 -2.43 7.23 -8.23
C ASP A 394 -1.78 6.32 -7.16
N SER A 395 -2.54 5.35 -6.63
CA SER A 395 -2.11 4.41 -5.55
C SER A 395 -0.71 3.81 -5.69
N GLN A 396 -0.24 3.60 -6.93
CA GLN A 396 1.09 3.08 -7.24
C GLN A 396 2.24 4.01 -6.82
N LEU A 397 1.98 5.32 -6.73
CA LEU A 397 2.96 6.33 -6.30
C LEU A 397 2.96 6.52 -4.78
N TRP A 398 1.98 5.95 -4.07
CA TRP A 398 1.89 6.14 -2.63
C TRP A 398 2.98 5.35 -1.91
N PRO A 399 3.63 5.95 -0.90
CA PRO A 399 4.65 5.26 -0.14
C PRO A 399 4.07 4.05 0.61
N GLN A 400 4.90 3.01 0.73
CA GLN A 400 4.57 1.78 1.45
C GLN A 400 5.46 1.64 2.69
N LEU A 401 4.93 1.04 3.74
CA LEU A 401 5.77 0.58 4.84
C LEU A 401 6.46 -0.74 4.46
N PRO A 402 7.55 -1.14 5.15
CA PRO A 402 8.09 -2.48 5.03
C PRO A 402 7.01 -3.54 5.24
N SER A 403 7.09 -4.66 4.54
CA SER A 403 6.18 -5.79 4.77
C SER A 403 6.51 -6.50 6.08
N MET A 404 7.78 -6.41 6.52
CA MET A 404 8.26 -7.03 7.74
C MET A 404 9.34 -6.19 8.42
N VAL A 405 9.20 -6.05 9.73
CA VAL A 405 10.19 -5.43 10.61
C VAL A 405 10.43 -6.34 11.82
N ALA A 406 11.68 -6.74 12.06
CA ALA A 406 12.01 -7.64 13.16
C ALA A 406 13.38 -7.36 13.78
N SER A 407 13.65 -7.91 14.96
CA SER A 407 15.01 -7.93 15.51
C SER A 407 15.83 -9.07 14.91
N ASN A 408 15.24 -10.25 14.72
CA ASN A 408 15.88 -11.36 14.02
C ASN A 408 14.83 -12.12 13.19
N ILE A 409 15.25 -12.72 12.08
CA ILE A 409 14.38 -13.52 11.21
C ILE A 409 15.02 -14.89 11.01
N GLU A 410 14.23 -15.95 11.10
CA GLU A 410 14.66 -17.30 10.77
C GLU A 410 13.63 -18.00 9.89
N PHE A 411 14.05 -18.34 8.69
CA PHE A 411 13.32 -19.24 7.81
C PHE A 411 13.79 -20.67 8.04
N GLU A 412 12.92 -21.55 8.53
CA GLU A 412 13.28 -22.95 8.75
C GLU A 412 13.41 -23.72 7.43
N ARG A 413 14.19 -24.80 7.45
CA ARG A 413 14.61 -25.57 6.26
C ARG A 413 13.49 -26.27 5.46
N GLU A 414 12.23 -26.12 5.85
CA GLU A 414 11.09 -26.72 5.13
C GLU A 414 9.94 -25.73 4.95
N THR A 415 10.24 -24.43 5.01
CA THR A 415 9.23 -23.39 4.82
C THR A 415 8.94 -23.10 3.36
N GLN A 416 7.70 -22.73 3.08
CA GLN A 416 7.31 -22.08 1.84
C GLN A 416 6.78 -20.69 2.18
N THR A 417 7.63 -19.68 1.98
CA THR A 417 7.36 -18.30 2.37
C THR A 417 7.62 -17.36 1.20
N THR A 418 6.65 -16.52 0.90
CA THR A 418 6.79 -15.39 -0.03
C THR A 418 6.59 -14.09 0.72
N VAL A 419 7.54 -13.18 0.61
CA VAL A 419 7.44 -11.81 1.13
C VAL A 419 7.50 -10.84 -0.04
N GLU A 420 6.51 -9.97 -0.18
CA GLU A 420 6.48 -8.88 -1.17
C GLU A 420 6.52 -7.55 -0.44
N GLY A 421 7.56 -6.76 -0.71
CA GLY A 421 7.86 -5.53 0.02
C GLY A 421 9.18 -5.61 0.78
N ALA A 422 9.62 -4.46 1.28
CA ALA A 422 10.88 -4.33 2.01
C ALA A 422 10.86 -5.12 3.33
N ILE A 423 12.02 -5.71 3.69
CA ILE A 423 12.25 -6.35 4.98
C ILE A 423 13.33 -5.59 5.72
N VAL A 424 13.05 -5.21 6.97
CA VAL A 424 14.04 -4.59 7.87
C VAL A 424 14.27 -5.47 9.08
N CYS A 425 15.51 -5.95 9.21
CA CYS A 425 15.94 -6.78 10.32
C CYS A 425 17.06 -6.06 11.09
N GLN A 426 16.93 -5.90 12.40
CA GLN A 426 17.95 -5.22 13.21
C GLN A 426 19.13 -6.14 13.60
N GLY A 427 19.08 -7.41 13.23
CA GLY A 427 20.04 -8.42 13.64
C GLY A 427 20.32 -9.36 12.49
N ASN A 428 20.20 -10.66 12.74
CA ASN A 428 20.51 -11.66 11.73
C ASN A 428 19.26 -12.15 10.99
N VAL A 429 19.36 -12.24 9.67
CA VAL A 429 18.43 -12.99 8.83
C VAL A 429 19.05 -14.35 8.52
N LYS A 430 18.47 -15.38 9.14
CA LYS A 430 18.87 -16.77 8.99
C LYS A 430 17.85 -17.53 8.17
N GLY A 431 18.32 -18.59 7.54
CA GLY A 431 17.46 -19.56 6.89
C GLY A 431 18.19 -20.12 5.69
N GLY A 432 17.50 -20.51 4.64
CA GLY A 432 18.17 -20.91 3.42
C GLY A 432 17.63 -22.20 2.84
N GLY A 433 18.31 -22.63 1.79
CA GLY A 433 17.77 -23.58 0.84
C GLY A 433 17.40 -24.91 1.46
N CYS A 434 16.29 -25.44 0.95
CA CYS A 434 15.66 -26.66 1.42
C CYS A 434 15.84 -27.76 0.37
N SER A 435 15.77 -29.02 0.79
CA SER A 435 15.67 -30.15 -0.15
C SER A 435 14.54 -29.91 -1.15
N LEU A 436 14.81 -30.13 -2.44
CA LEU A 436 13.78 -29.93 -3.47
C LEU A 436 12.67 -30.95 -3.26
N SER A 437 11.54 -30.47 -2.77
CA SER A 437 10.35 -31.27 -2.60
C SER A 437 9.26 -30.69 -3.48
N TYR A 438 8.58 -31.56 -4.21
CA TYR A 438 7.43 -31.21 -5.02
C TYR A 438 6.18 -31.89 -4.44
N PRO A 439 4.99 -31.31 -4.65
CA PRO A 439 3.75 -32.00 -4.35
C PRO A 439 3.62 -33.29 -5.16
N SER A 440 2.82 -34.21 -4.63
CA SER A 440 2.42 -35.45 -5.33
C SER A 440 1.40 -35.15 -6.43
N ALA A 441 1.79 -34.28 -7.35
CA ALA A 441 1.02 -33.83 -8.51
C ALA A 441 1.68 -34.30 -9.81
N LEU A 442 0.95 -34.24 -10.93
CA LEU A 442 1.48 -34.62 -12.23
C LEU A 442 2.65 -33.71 -12.62
N ASN A 443 3.69 -34.29 -13.21
CA ASN A 443 4.76 -33.48 -13.78
C ASN A 443 4.30 -32.89 -15.11
N ILE A 444 4.12 -31.58 -15.14
CA ILE A 444 3.74 -30.82 -16.33
C ILE A 444 4.81 -29.77 -16.62
N SER A 445 4.93 -29.41 -17.89
CA SER A 445 5.76 -28.29 -18.34
C SER A 445 5.02 -27.61 -19.48
N LEU A 446 4.44 -26.44 -19.22
CA LEU A 446 3.81 -25.60 -20.23
C LEU A 446 4.62 -24.32 -20.38
N SER A 447 4.78 -23.81 -21.60
CA SER A 447 5.49 -22.56 -21.85
C SER A 447 4.82 -21.75 -22.95
N GLY A 448 5.06 -20.44 -22.95
CA GLY A 448 4.48 -19.49 -23.88
C GLY A 448 4.75 -18.06 -23.46
N THR A 449 3.84 -17.15 -23.81
CA THR A 449 3.88 -15.74 -23.43
C THR A 449 2.61 -15.31 -22.69
N ALA A 450 2.74 -14.42 -21.72
CA ALA A 450 1.63 -13.98 -20.88
C ALA A 450 1.75 -12.51 -20.47
N THR A 451 0.60 -11.90 -20.18
CA THR A 451 0.51 -10.60 -19.50
C THR A 451 -0.09 -10.79 -18.11
N ALA A 452 0.13 -9.82 -17.21
CA ALA A 452 -0.36 -9.88 -15.83
C ALA A 452 -0.94 -8.55 -15.38
N VAL A 453 -2.06 -8.61 -14.66
CA VAL A 453 -2.72 -7.44 -14.07
C VAL A 453 -3.13 -7.75 -12.62
N PRO A 454 -2.93 -6.85 -11.65
CA PRO A 454 -3.40 -7.05 -10.29
C PRO A 454 -4.94 -7.18 -10.20
N GLN A 455 -5.45 -8.07 -9.35
CA GLN A 455 -6.91 -8.33 -9.18
C GLN A 455 -7.39 -8.03 -7.74
N GLY A 456 -6.52 -7.54 -6.86
CA GLY A 456 -6.75 -7.32 -5.43
C GLY A 456 -5.66 -7.97 -4.59
N GLN A 457 -5.16 -7.33 -3.53
CA GLN A 457 -4.03 -7.90 -2.78
C GLN A 457 -4.43 -9.26 -2.17
N PRO A 458 -3.57 -10.31 -2.20
CA PRO A 458 -2.25 -10.40 -2.81
C PRO A 458 -2.32 -11.23 -4.11
N TYR A 459 -3.23 -10.92 -5.02
CA TYR A 459 -3.54 -11.71 -6.21
C TYR A 459 -3.43 -10.91 -7.50
N SER A 460 -3.01 -11.61 -8.56
CA SER A 460 -2.99 -11.09 -9.92
C SER A 460 -3.61 -12.09 -10.89
N THR A 461 -4.20 -11.57 -11.96
CA THR A 461 -4.66 -12.35 -13.10
C THR A 461 -3.59 -12.39 -14.16
N ILE A 462 -3.25 -13.60 -14.61
CA ILE A 462 -2.37 -13.85 -15.75
C ILE A 462 -3.24 -14.20 -16.96
N GLN A 463 -3.03 -13.50 -18.06
CA GLN A 463 -3.63 -13.81 -19.36
C GLN A 463 -2.59 -14.50 -20.24
N LEU A 464 -2.80 -15.78 -20.53
CA LEU A 464 -1.97 -16.53 -21.48
C LEU A 464 -2.33 -16.09 -22.90
N GLN A 465 -1.32 -15.93 -23.76
CA GLN A 465 -1.52 -15.54 -25.15
C GLN A 465 -1.78 -16.74 -26.06
N GLU A 466 -1.38 -17.93 -25.63
CA GLU A 466 -1.59 -19.18 -26.35
C GLU A 466 -2.65 -20.05 -25.68
N TYR A 467 -3.35 -20.85 -26.48
CA TYR A 467 -4.23 -21.88 -25.96
C TYR A 467 -3.43 -23.02 -25.33
N LYS A 468 -3.67 -23.27 -24.04
CA LYS A 468 -3.13 -24.38 -23.25
C LYS A 468 -4.25 -25.20 -22.60
N ILE A 469 -3.98 -26.49 -22.44
CA ILE A 469 -4.84 -27.41 -21.71
C ILE A 469 -4.56 -27.22 -20.22
N LEU A 470 -5.38 -26.41 -19.56
CA LEU A 470 -5.23 -26.07 -18.14
C LEU A 470 -5.94 -27.07 -17.20
N SER A 471 -6.68 -28.04 -17.75
CA SER A 471 -7.44 -29.03 -16.96
C SER A 471 -6.57 -29.99 -16.13
N SER A 472 -5.26 -30.00 -16.34
CA SER A 472 -4.29 -30.74 -15.52
C SER A 472 -3.86 -29.99 -14.25
N LEU A 473 -4.19 -28.69 -14.14
CA LEU A 473 -3.87 -27.86 -12.99
C LEU A 473 -4.84 -28.08 -11.82
N THR A 474 -4.38 -27.78 -10.62
CA THR A 474 -5.17 -27.76 -9.39
C THR A 474 -5.09 -26.38 -8.73
N SER A 475 -6.16 -25.96 -8.07
CA SER A 475 -6.30 -24.66 -7.39
C SER A 475 -5.78 -24.65 -5.94
N ASN A 476 -4.95 -25.64 -5.57
CA ASN A 476 -4.44 -25.82 -4.22
C ASN A 476 -3.03 -25.24 -4.00
N GLY A 477 -2.45 -24.57 -5.01
CA GLY A 477 -1.09 -24.02 -4.95
C GLY A 477 0.03 -25.03 -5.23
N ASP A 478 -0.31 -26.24 -5.71
CA ASP A 478 0.67 -27.27 -6.09
C ASP A 478 1.42 -26.96 -7.38
N TYR A 479 0.92 -26.02 -8.18
CA TYR A 479 1.56 -25.54 -9.40
C TYR A 479 1.89 -24.06 -9.28
N ALA A 480 2.94 -23.63 -9.97
CA ALA A 480 3.34 -22.24 -10.06
C ALA A 480 3.65 -21.89 -11.51
N ILE A 481 3.54 -20.60 -11.81
CA ILE A 481 3.98 -20.01 -13.08
C ILE A 481 5.23 -19.19 -12.80
N TRP A 482 6.31 -19.47 -13.52
CA TRP A 482 7.46 -18.59 -13.60
C TRP A 482 7.19 -17.60 -14.72
N LEU A 483 7.34 -16.32 -14.41
CA LEU A 483 7.27 -15.24 -15.39
C LEU A 483 8.65 -14.64 -15.55
N GLU A 484 9.09 -14.50 -16.80
CA GLU A 484 10.30 -13.76 -17.13
C GLU A 484 10.10 -12.29 -16.75
N THR A 485 11.01 -11.76 -15.94
CA THR A 485 11.04 -10.36 -15.53
C THR A 485 12.29 -9.71 -16.10
N THR A 486 12.22 -8.42 -16.40
CA THR A 486 13.40 -7.60 -16.66
C THR A 486 13.85 -7.05 -15.31
N GLY A 487 14.98 -7.53 -14.79
CA GLY A 487 15.55 -7.01 -13.55
C GLY A 487 16.22 -5.64 -13.74
N THR A 488 16.69 -5.05 -12.64
CA THR A 488 17.55 -3.86 -12.65
C THR A 488 19.03 -4.26 -12.66
N GLY A 489 19.88 -3.53 -13.39
CA GLY A 489 21.32 -3.80 -13.50
C GLY A 489 21.72 -4.75 -14.64
N ASN A 490 22.76 -5.56 -14.44
CA ASN A 490 23.31 -6.51 -15.43
C ASN A 490 22.51 -7.82 -15.55
N THR A 491 21.27 -7.78 -15.07
CA THR A 491 20.35 -8.90 -15.08
C THR A 491 19.96 -9.22 -16.53
N GLY A 492 20.33 -10.41 -17.01
CA GLY A 492 19.85 -10.97 -18.27
C GLY A 492 18.39 -11.42 -18.17
N THR A 493 18.05 -12.57 -18.74
CA THR A 493 16.73 -13.20 -18.51
C THR A 493 16.61 -13.64 -17.05
N THR A 494 15.79 -12.92 -16.27
CA THR A 494 15.43 -13.22 -14.86
C THR A 494 13.96 -13.63 -14.79
N GLY A 495 13.51 -14.13 -13.64
CA GLY A 495 12.07 -14.31 -13.42
C GLY A 495 11.73 -14.85 -12.05
N SER A 496 10.44 -14.93 -11.77
CA SER A 496 9.92 -15.30 -10.44
C SER A 496 8.78 -16.29 -10.54
N TRP A 497 8.75 -17.25 -9.62
CA TRP A 497 7.65 -18.20 -9.47
C TRP A 497 6.47 -17.59 -8.71
N TYR A 498 5.26 -17.73 -9.24
CA TYR A 498 4.01 -17.31 -8.60
C TYR A 498 3.08 -18.52 -8.43
N PRO A 499 2.64 -18.84 -7.20
CA PRO A 499 1.73 -19.97 -6.95
C PRO A 499 0.38 -19.76 -7.65
N ILE A 500 -0.12 -20.78 -8.34
CA ILE A 500 -1.42 -20.77 -9.01
C ILE A 500 -2.50 -21.16 -8.00
N VAL A 501 -3.51 -20.30 -7.83
CA VAL A 501 -4.61 -20.49 -6.88
C VAL A 501 -5.97 -20.65 -7.55
N ALA A 502 -6.12 -20.23 -8.81
CA ALA A 502 -7.29 -20.53 -9.63
C ALA A 502 -6.94 -20.47 -11.13
N PHE A 503 -7.83 -20.96 -11.98
CA PHE A 503 -7.68 -20.89 -13.44
C PHE A 503 -9.03 -20.94 -14.15
N ASP A 504 -9.09 -20.32 -15.33
CA ASP A 504 -10.20 -20.41 -16.28
C ASP A 504 -9.68 -20.96 -17.61
N HIS A 505 -10.09 -22.18 -17.94
CA HIS A 505 -9.70 -22.85 -19.18
C HIS A 505 -10.30 -22.19 -20.44
N GLY A 506 -11.53 -21.66 -20.35
CA GLY A 506 -12.20 -21.04 -21.48
C GLY A 506 -11.57 -19.69 -21.85
N GLN A 507 -11.14 -18.94 -20.83
CA GLN A 507 -10.53 -17.62 -21.00
C GLN A 507 -9.00 -17.65 -21.08
N GLN A 508 -8.37 -18.81 -20.86
CA GLN A 508 -6.91 -18.95 -20.79
C GLN A 508 -6.29 -18.04 -19.72
N GLN A 509 -6.95 -17.99 -18.56
CA GLN A 509 -6.55 -17.15 -17.44
C GLN A 509 -6.12 -17.98 -16.24
N LEU A 510 -5.15 -17.46 -15.49
CA LEU A 510 -4.73 -17.99 -14.20
C LEU A 510 -4.88 -16.89 -13.15
N THR A 511 -5.34 -17.24 -11.95
CA THR A 511 -5.19 -16.38 -10.77
C THR A 511 -4.00 -16.89 -9.98
N VAL A 512 -3.06 -16.01 -9.71
CA VAL A 512 -1.82 -16.33 -8.98
C VAL A 512 -1.70 -15.50 -7.72
N ARG A 513 -0.94 -16.00 -6.76
CA ARG A 513 -0.62 -15.27 -5.54
C ARG A 513 0.65 -14.45 -5.72
N GLY A 514 0.48 -13.14 -5.72
CA GLY A 514 1.51 -12.10 -5.83
C GLY A 514 1.00 -10.93 -6.65
N GLU A 515 1.56 -9.75 -6.41
CA GLU A 515 1.27 -8.53 -7.17
C GLU A 515 2.17 -8.40 -8.39
N ILE A 516 1.54 -8.40 -9.56
CA ILE A 516 2.25 -8.43 -10.83
C ILE A 516 1.56 -7.45 -11.78
N GLU A 517 2.32 -6.48 -12.25
CA GLU A 517 1.90 -5.57 -13.30
C GLU A 517 2.82 -5.76 -14.49
N GLN A 518 2.31 -6.45 -15.52
CA GLN A 518 3.07 -6.79 -16.72
C GLN A 518 2.17 -6.61 -17.94
N SER A 519 2.16 -5.39 -18.50
CA SER A 519 1.35 -5.05 -19.67
C SER A 519 1.90 -5.64 -20.98
N THR A 520 3.22 -5.87 -21.05
CA THR A 520 3.89 -6.41 -22.24
C THR A 520 4.02 -7.93 -22.12
N PRO A 521 3.62 -8.72 -23.14
CA PRO A 521 3.76 -10.17 -23.10
C PRO A 521 5.20 -10.60 -22.81
N THR A 522 5.38 -11.43 -21.77
CA THR A 522 6.67 -11.97 -21.34
C THR A 522 6.64 -13.50 -21.37
N SER A 523 7.80 -14.14 -21.48
CA SER A 523 7.88 -15.61 -21.48
C SER A 523 7.42 -16.19 -20.14
N TYR A 524 6.77 -17.34 -20.18
CA TYR A 524 6.41 -18.08 -18.98
C TYR A 524 6.74 -19.57 -19.07
N ARG A 525 6.89 -20.20 -17.90
CA ARG A 525 6.81 -21.65 -17.72
C ARG A 525 5.88 -22.01 -16.56
N ILE A 526 5.05 -23.04 -16.70
CA ILE A 526 4.17 -23.56 -15.64
C ILE A 526 4.63 -24.96 -15.29
N GLU A 527 4.91 -25.17 -14.01
CA GLU A 527 5.45 -26.42 -13.45
C GLU A 527 4.91 -26.66 -12.04
N ARG A 528 5.31 -27.80 -11.43
CA ARG A 528 5.02 -28.08 -10.02
C ARG A 528 5.73 -27.06 -9.14
N HIS A 529 5.01 -26.49 -8.19
CA HIS A 529 5.55 -25.54 -7.24
C HIS A 529 6.39 -26.26 -6.18
N LYS A 530 7.56 -25.74 -5.86
CA LYS A 530 8.41 -26.26 -4.79
C LYS A 530 7.71 -26.10 -3.44
N ARG A 531 7.62 -27.19 -2.67
CA ARG A 531 7.07 -27.21 -1.31
C ARG A 531 7.94 -26.48 -0.29
N ASN A 532 9.20 -26.29 -0.62
CA ASN A 532 10.17 -25.62 0.21
C ASN A 532 10.84 -24.56 -0.66
N LEU A 533 10.45 -23.30 -0.47
CA LEU A 533 10.85 -22.17 -1.30
C LEU A 533 10.69 -20.88 -0.52
N ILE A 534 11.75 -20.09 -0.45
CA ILE A 534 11.76 -18.75 0.13
C ILE A 534 11.91 -17.76 -1.01
N GLN A 535 10.94 -16.87 -1.17
CA GLN A 535 10.99 -15.79 -2.14
C GLN A 535 10.78 -14.46 -1.45
N ILE A 536 11.74 -13.56 -1.61
CA ILE A 536 11.63 -12.18 -1.14
C ILE A 536 11.64 -11.28 -2.36
N ARG A 537 10.57 -10.52 -2.54
CA ARG A 537 10.32 -9.62 -3.67
C ARG A 537 10.31 -8.17 -3.15
N GLY A 538 11.50 -7.66 -2.90
CA GLY A 538 11.76 -6.35 -2.30
C GLY A 538 13.16 -6.28 -1.70
N PRO A 539 13.62 -5.09 -1.30
CA PRO A 539 14.92 -4.91 -0.65
C PRO A 539 14.93 -5.53 0.76
N VAL A 540 16.07 -6.08 1.18
CA VAL A 540 16.25 -6.66 2.51
C VAL A 540 17.48 -6.06 3.18
N CYS A 541 17.30 -5.50 4.37
CA CYS A 541 18.41 -5.05 5.20
C CYS A 541 18.49 -5.81 6.53
N ALA A 542 19.72 -6.17 6.89
CA ALA A 542 20.05 -6.88 8.13
C ALA A 542 21.47 -6.55 8.58
N GLU A 543 21.81 -6.81 9.84
CA GLU A 543 23.21 -6.72 10.26
C GLU A 543 24.05 -7.78 9.54
N THR A 544 23.55 -9.01 9.51
CA THR A 544 24.21 -10.17 8.89
C THR A 544 23.19 -11.11 8.25
N PHE A 545 23.63 -11.85 7.24
CA PHE A 545 22.86 -12.88 6.57
C PHE A 545 23.55 -14.23 6.69
N ASP A 546 22.80 -15.23 7.11
CA ASP A 546 23.28 -16.60 7.23
C ASP A 546 22.35 -17.57 6.52
N PHE A 547 22.53 -17.69 5.21
CA PHE A 547 21.77 -18.59 4.36
C PHE A 547 22.45 -19.95 4.27
N ASN A 548 21.98 -20.87 5.11
CA ASN A 548 22.50 -22.21 5.23
C ASN A 548 22.02 -23.13 4.09
N ARG A 549 22.92 -24.03 3.72
CA ARG A 549 22.91 -25.17 2.80
C ARG A 549 21.69 -26.07 2.81
N ILE A 550 21.34 -26.45 1.59
CA ILE A 550 20.50 -27.56 1.19
C ILE A 550 21.20 -28.88 1.50
N ASN A 551 20.51 -29.86 2.09
CA ASN A 551 21.10 -31.16 2.53
C ASN A 551 21.84 -31.90 1.40
N GLU A 552 21.35 -31.76 0.18
CA GLU A 552 21.82 -32.40 -1.04
C GLU A 552 23.21 -31.97 -1.46
N TRP A 553 23.58 -30.74 -1.10
CA TRP A 553 24.89 -30.24 -1.42
C TRP A 553 25.93 -30.73 -0.40
N VAL A 554 25.50 -31.09 0.83
CA VAL A 554 26.36 -31.48 1.97
C VAL A 554 26.96 -32.88 1.83
N LEU A 555 27.95 -33.02 0.95
CA LEU A 555 28.74 -34.26 0.79
C LEU A 555 30.18 -34.09 1.31
N TYR A 556 30.79 -35.21 1.72
CA TYR A 556 32.21 -35.27 2.07
C TYR A 556 33.10 -35.00 0.85
N SER A 557 34.29 -34.42 1.08
CA SER A 557 35.23 -34.04 0.00
C SER A 557 35.59 -35.20 -0.93
N SER A 558 35.70 -36.42 -0.41
CA SER A 558 35.98 -37.61 -1.22
C SER A 558 34.88 -37.89 -2.24
N LEU A 559 33.61 -37.74 -1.85
CA LEU A 559 32.47 -37.95 -2.75
C LEU A 559 32.44 -36.89 -3.86
N TRP A 560 32.77 -35.65 -3.54
CA TRP A 560 32.90 -34.57 -4.53
C TRP A 560 34.05 -34.80 -5.50
N ASN A 561 35.20 -35.27 -5.02
CA ASN A 561 36.31 -35.66 -5.89
C ASN A 561 35.92 -36.84 -6.80
N ASP A 562 35.16 -37.81 -6.29
CA ASP A 562 34.63 -38.92 -7.11
C ASP A 562 33.66 -38.40 -8.18
N ARG A 563 32.80 -37.42 -7.85
CA ARG A 563 31.91 -36.78 -8.85
C ARG A 563 32.71 -36.08 -9.95
N LYS A 564 33.70 -35.27 -9.57
CA LYS A 564 34.59 -34.60 -10.54
C LYS A 564 35.33 -35.60 -11.43
N SER A 565 35.83 -36.70 -10.87
CA SER A 565 36.45 -37.78 -11.65
C SER A 565 35.50 -38.43 -12.66
N ASN A 566 34.25 -38.69 -12.28
CA ASN A 566 33.25 -39.24 -13.19
C ASN A 566 32.86 -38.25 -14.31
N TRP A 567 32.74 -36.97 -13.97
CA TRP A 567 32.55 -35.91 -14.96
C TRP A 567 33.72 -35.82 -15.95
N ASN A 568 34.96 -35.82 -15.46
CA ASN A 568 36.16 -35.85 -16.30
C ASN A 568 36.18 -37.05 -17.25
N TYR A 569 35.84 -38.24 -16.74
CA TYR A 569 35.73 -39.45 -17.55
C TYR A 569 34.62 -39.35 -18.60
N THR A 570 33.49 -38.74 -18.25
CA THR A 570 32.38 -38.49 -19.17
C THR A 570 32.83 -37.58 -20.32
N ASN A 571 33.51 -36.47 -20.04
CA ASN A 571 34.05 -35.57 -21.07
C ASN A 571 35.15 -36.23 -21.91
N TYR A 572 36.01 -37.04 -21.30
CA TYR A 572 36.99 -37.84 -22.05
C TYR A 572 36.31 -38.75 -23.10
N LEU A 573 35.24 -39.45 -22.73
CA LEU A 573 34.47 -40.27 -23.67
C LEU A 573 33.76 -39.42 -24.72
N ARG A 574 33.20 -38.27 -24.34
CA ARG A 574 32.53 -37.35 -25.29
C ARG A 574 33.50 -36.84 -26.34
N SER A 575 34.70 -36.45 -25.93
CA SER A 575 35.78 -36.02 -26.83
C SER A 575 36.16 -37.11 -27.83
N ILE A 576 36.35 -38.36 -27.38
CA ILE A 576 36.64 -39.52 -28.27
C ILE A 576 35.51 -39.75 -29.29
N LEU A 577 34.26 -39.54 -28.87
CA LEU A 577 33.08 -39.72 -29.71
C LEU A 577 32.75 -38.49 -30.58
N GLY A 578 33.58 -37.46 -30.56
CA GLY A 578 33.37 -36.22 -31.33
C GLY A 578 32.21 -35.35 -30.83
N MET A 579 31.80 -35.52 -29.58
CA MET A 579 30.78 -34.70 -28.91
C MET A 579 31.42 -33.55 -28.15
N SER A 580 30.70 -32.42 -28.01
CA SER A 580 31.15 -31.30 -27.18
C SER A 580 31.20 -31.67 -25.71
N ASP A 581 32.13 -31.09 -24.96
CA ASP A 581 32.18 -31.27 -23.50
C ASP A 581 30.90 -30.74 -22.84
N ILE A 582 30.53 -31.35 -21.71
CA ILE A 582 29.44 -30.89 -20.85
C ILE A 582 30.04 -30.18 -19.63
N GLY A 583 29.41 -29.07 -19.23
CA GLY A 583 29.78 -28.33 -18.03
C GLY A 583 29.62 -29.16 -16.75
N PHE A 584 30.37 -28.85 -15.70
CA PHE A 584 30.28 -29.60 -14.44
C PHE A 584 28.92 -29.39 -13.75
N SER A 585 28.42 -28.16 -13.71
CA SER A 585 27.11 -27.83 -13.14
C SER A 585 25.96 -28.46 -13.94
N GLU A 586 26.06 -28.48 -15.28
CA GLU A 586 25.09 -29.15 -16.17
C GLU A 586 25.08 -30.67 -15.96
N TRP A 587 26.26 -31.27 -15.76
CA TRP A 587 26.38 -32.69 -15.44
C TRP A 587 25.73 -33.03 -14.09
N LEU A 588 25.85 -32.16 -13.07
CA LEU A 588 25.24 -32.37 -11.77
C LEU A 588 23.70 -32.31 -11.78
N GLU A 589 23.08 -31.61 -12.73
CA GLU A 589 21.62 -31.54 -12.83
C GLU A 589 20.97 -32.84 -13.30
N TYR A 590 21.72 -33.70 -14.00
CA TYR A 590 21.15 -34.91 -14.58
C TYR A 590 21.04 -36.05 -13.54
N PRO A 591 19.81 -36.54 -13.22
CA PRO A 591 19.62 -37.56 -12.19
C PRO A 591 20.32 -38.89 -12.50
N GLY A 592 20.50 -39.22 -13.79
CA GLY A 592 21.17 -40.46 -14.21
C GLY A 592 22.65 -40.52 -13.82
N ASN A 593 23.28 -39.39 -13.49
CA ASN A 593 24.67 -39.35 -13.00
C ASN A 593 24.81 -39.77 -11.53
N PHE A 594 23.69 -40.02 -10.85
CA PHE A 594 23.62 -40.42 -9.45
C PHE A 594 23.07 -41.83 -9.26
N ALA A 595 23.18 -42.69 -10.27
CA ALA A 595 22.79 -44.08 -10.16
C ALA A 595 23.44 -44.75 -8.92
N GLY A 596 22.62 -45.38 -8.07
CA GLY A 596 23.05 -46.04 -6.84
C GLY A 596 23.19 -45.11 -5.61
N TRP A 597 22.85 -43.83 -5.72
CA TRP A 597 22.79 -42.90 -4.58
C TRP A 597 21.43 -42.93 -3.90
N ASP A 598 21.20 -42.05 -2.93
CA ASP A 598 19.86 -41.89 -2.34
C ASP A 598 18.79 -41.61 -3.42
N SER A 599 17.54 -42.01 -3.13
CA SER A 599 16.41 -41.88 -4.05
C SER A 599 16.18 -40.44 -4.50
N TYR A 600 16.53 -39.47 -3.65
CA TYR A 600 16.47 -38.06 -4.00
C TYR A 600 17.31 -37.74 -5.24
N TYR A 601 18.61 -38.05 -5.24
CA TYR A 601 19.52 -37.67 -6.33
C TYR A 601 19.18 -38.40 -7.62
N GLN A 602 18.72 -39.64 -7.52
CA GLN A 602 18.25 -40.40 -8.67
C GLN A 602 16.94 -39.84 -9.27
N THR A 603 16.17 -39.09 -8.48
CA THR A 603 14.91 -38.48 -8.92
C THR A 603 15.12 -37.08 -9.48
N TYR A 604 15.94 -36.25 -8.82
CA TYR A 604 16.04 -34.82 -9.08
C TYR A 604 17.42 -34.35 -9.55
N GLY A 605 18.46 -35.18 -9.44
CA GLY A 605 19.84 -34.72 -9.58
C GLY A 605 20.17 -33.66 -8.55
N ILE A 606 21.10 -32.77 -8.89
CA ILE A 606 21.43 -31.57 -8.14
C ILE A 606 21.02 -30.36 -9.00
N SER A 607 19.79 -29.90 -8.82
CA SER A 607 19.27 -28.74 -9.56
C SER A 607 19.91 -27.44 -9.07
N LEU A 608 20.20 -26.55 -10.01
CA LEU A 608 20.72 -25.21 -9.76
C LEU A 608 19.61 -24.20 -9.48
N GLU A 609 18.35 -24.57 -9.70
CA GLU A 609 17.25 -23.62 -9.55
C GLU A 609 17.09 -23.19 -8.09
N PRO A 610 17.05 -21.87 -7.82
CA PRO A 610 17.08 -21.38 -6.46
C PRO A 610 15.92 -21.88 -5.62
N THR A 611 16.21 -22.13 -4.34
CA THR A 611 15.25 -22.40 -3.28
C THR A 611 15.15 -21.22 -2.30
N LEU A 612 16.11 -20.30 -2.37
CA LEU A 612 16.01 -18.95 -1.83
C LEU A 612 16.29 -17.94 -2.95
N GLN A 613 15.34 -17.04 -3.21
CA GLN A 613 15.49 -15.97 -4.19
C GLN A 613 15.13 -14.64 -3.55
N ILE A 614 16.02 -13.67 -3.63
CA ILE A 614 15.76 -12.27 -3.25
C ILE A 614 15.89 -11.43 -4.50
N GLN A 615 14.87 -10.64 -4.81
CA GLN A 615 14.78 -9.86 -6.03
C GLN A 615 14.09 -8.52 -5.75
N ASN A 616 14.53 -7.45 -6.41
CA ASN A 616 13.83 -6.17 -6.37
C ASN A 616 13.07 -5.97 -7.69
N LEU A 617 11.77 -6.29 -7.71
CA LEU A 617 10.97 -6.35 -8.95
C LEU A 617 10.41 -4.99 -9.40
N VAL A 618 10.13 -4.09 -8.46
CA VAL A 618 9.48 -2.81 -8.74
C VAL A 618 10.11 -1.77 -7.82
N GLU A 619 10.61 -0.68 -8.39
CA GLU A 619 10.98 0.50 -7.64
C GLU A 619 9.70 1.05 -6.98
N ARG A 620 9.56 0.78 -5.68
CA ARG A 620 8.51 1.32 -4.84
C ARG A 620 9.16 2.21 -3.81
N GLU A 621 8.49 3.32 -3.53
CA GLU A 621 8.93 4.20 -2.47
C GLU A 621 8.52 3.60 -1.12
N TYR A 622 9.52 3.35 -0.26
CA TYR A 622 9.28 2.87 1.09
C TYR A 622 9.48 3.98 2.10
N ARG A 623 8.61 4.02 3.11
CA ARG A 623 8.81 4.83 4.31
C ARG A 623 9.12 3.92 5.47
N TRP A 624 10.16 4.26 6.23
CA TRP A 624 10.62 3.46 7.35
C TRP A 624 9.49 3.26 8.37
N GLU A 625 8.88 4.35 8.81
CA GLU A 625 7.83 4.34 9.82
C GLU A 625 6.75 5.40 9.52
N PRO A 626 5.53 5.25 10.08
CA PRO A 626 4.50 6.28 10.03
C PRO A 626 4.81 7.45 11.01
N PRO A 627 4.29 8.67 10.77
CA PRO A 627 3.35 9.04 9.70
C PRO A 627 3.99 9.09 8.33
N LEU A 628 3.20 8.86 7.28
CA LEU A 628 3.71 8.84 5.90
C LEU A 628 3.87 10.23 5.30
N PHE A 629 3.10 11.20 5.82
CA PHE A 629 3.04 12.55 5.29
C PHE A 629 3.15 13.61 6.40
N GLN A 630 3.87 14.68 6.10
CA GLN A 630 3.99 15.91 6.88
C GLN A 630 3.58 17.09 6.00
N PRO A 631 3.07 18.20 6.55
CA PRO A 631 2.79 19.38 5.73
C PRO A 631 4.11 19.92 5.18
N TYR A 632 4.25 20.01 3.86
CA TYR A 632 5.40 20.71 3.28
C TYR A 632 5.35 22.18 3.70
N ASP A 633 6.48 22.76 4.09
CA ASP A 633 6.57 24.17 4.51
C ASP A 633 7.44 25.02 3.58
N GLY A 634 8.19 24.41 2.64
CA GLY A 634 8.82 25.06 1.49
C GLY A 634 9.76 26.26 1.76
N GLY A 635 10.09 26.54 3.02
CA GLY A 635 10.79 27.75 3.45
C GLY A 635 9.89 28.98 3.66
N ASP A 636 10.37 29.91 4.48
CA ASP A 636 9.60 31.02 5.07
C ASP A 636 8.89 31.90 4.01
N ALA A 637 7.55 31.81 3.99
CA ALA A 637 6.57 32.78 3.45
C ALA A 637 5.83 32.49 2.14
N ASN A 638 5.94 31.31 1.50
CA ASN A 638 5.03 30.98 0.38
C ASN A 638 3.80 30.17 0.82
N PRO A 639 2.59 30.76 0.90
CA PRO A 639 1.36 30.03 1.26
C PRO A 639 0.98 28.95 0.24
N GLU A 640 1.50 29.00 -0.99
CA GLU A 640 1.32 27.92 -1.97
C GLU A 640 2.14 26.67 -1.61
N LEU A 641 3.13 26.81 -0.71
CA LEU A 641 3.97 25.70 -0.29
C LEU A 641 3.58 25.15 1.07
N ALA A 642 2.92 25.92 1.93
CA ALA A 642 2.56 25.52 3.29
C ALA A 642 1.34 24.59 3.40
N GLY A 643 1.36 23.72 4.41
CA GLY A 643 0.20 22.93 4.88
C GLY A 643 -0.18 21.75 3.98
N TYR A 644 -1.13 20.93 4.45
CA TYR A 644 -1.65 19.83 3.63
C TYR A 644 -2.59 20.31 2.53
N ARG A 645 -2.73 19.51 1.47
CA ARG A 645 -3.71 19.73 0.41
C ARG A 645 -4.99 18.94 0.63
N TRP A 646 -6.12 19.62 0.49
CA TRP A 646 -7.45 19.06 0.73
C TRP A 646 -8.37 19.28 -0.46
N SER A 647 -9.13 18.25 -0.83
CA SER A 647 -10.18 18.33 -1.84
C SER A 647 -11.56 18.30 -1.18
N LEU A 648 -12.45 19.22 -1.55
CA LEU A 648 -13.83 19.27 -1.06
C LEU A 648 -14.67 18.17 -1.73
N ILE A 649 -15.30 17.31 -0.93
CA ILE A 649 -16.16 16.21 -1.42
C ILE A 649 -17.64 16.61 -1.32
N GLU A 650 -18.07 17.09 -0.15
CA GLU A 650 -19.47 17.40 0.14
C GLU A 650 -19.58 18.70 0.94
N TRP A 651 -20.66 19.44 0.70
CA TRP A 651 -21.01 20.67 1.40
C TRP A 651 -22.47 20.63 1.83
N ASN A 652 -22.74 20.84 3.11
CA ASN A 652 -24.10 20.88 3.65
C ASN A 652 -24.31 22.11 4.54
N GLU A 653 -25.41 22.83 4.32
CA GLU A 653 -25.85 23.95 5.16
C GLU A 653 -27.14 23.53 5.90
N THR A 654 -27.07 23.40 7.23
CA THR A 654 -28.22 23.09 8.09
C THR A 654 -28.64 24.32 8.90
N ASN A 655 -29.97 24.56 8.91
CA ASN A 655 -30.59 25.69 9.59
C ASN A 655 -31.07 25.38 11.00
#